data_AF-W7A947-F1
#
_entry.id   AF-W7A947-F1
#
_cell.length_a   1.000
_cell.length_b   1.000
_cell.length_c   1.000
_cell.angle_alpha   90.00
_cell.angle_beta   90.00
_cell.angle_gamma   90.00
#
_symmetry.space_group_name_H-M   'P 1'
#
loop_
_entity.id
_entity.type
_entity.pdbx_description
1 polymer ?
#
loop_
_entity_poly.entity_id
_entity_poly.type
_entity_poly.pdbx_seq_one_letter_code
_entity_poly.pdbx_strand_id
1 'polypeptide(L)'
;MNLIRCVFLKAILTWCAAGKLNRNLFSNLVNIDMEFLDAHKNELIAKYVRDDDYMVYEQITKDMHLRRNYVEVIIRGDLKNKGDKSVDSFVFLLPYHEAFQASTLRVRDQNQSELRYQVLQEPRRDASEIEVDPFNEDYDLEQFQMKAYRVTLKRRLHKDEKVSLHFGYTLGQPYFPFPGDISPEEGQKVMFYLSSKILLPYDVEEKEELKIFLCKNCAIVRIEDGDFLRSFVKVNDDTYVCEKGGGRTVGELTQGGEDIRNNLNEFVAKGNEMGRFTLGHKALFYFRANNHLGYFERVTKDIKVSQLGFVYEQEEYILRNDAARIHTFDRYTLSDYETKGTATGTTNGTANGTDDQSSTIIYSMKSKINYDIYEYEYFDDLGKIHLIQAEEIFDPKKRNSHIQFDLRPRYPLLGGWRAHFFNSFYHQSNLYRIKNKENYYAYKIDIAPSIKSFFIKQLIVRISLPPFSDNVAVVSRDDRVNVLTSKQKEWLDLFSFRNVVEIQIEKFFPPMDENYYQDLLVMYKFRFFNHFWKALLVILITFAAILLLCLLRELPFDFNRAKENADKRESEEHAAFLEKCKELYENLSYISDRLIQSMSNLTPEEKIRRKMELLEAEDKWTYDFIYFTKEFYRNFENSSNKQSLQNYMDKCFNYHAIVKKYFEAQLLNDLNLNLKEVAQAEKELLLLLNALKSGGGKNNLSNAPPLEDTSKKRLLLSEIKLNNRFKNDIKGFIRNVRSFHDTIENRTPNSLLYVQEDLLNFHNSQFIGEIEIGTPPQTFKVVFDTGSSNFALPSTKCVKGGCASHKKFNPDQSRTYTRQLKDNKESIYTYIQYGTGKSILEHGYDDVNLKGLRIKHQSVGLAIEESLHPFSDLPFDGIVGLGFSDPDFSFKKGYGMSLIETIKKQNLLKRNIFSFYVPKKLQEPGSITFGRANSKYALEGRQIQWFPVISIYFWEINLIDVQLSDKNLKMCENRKCRAAIDTGSSLLTGPSSLMQPLIEKLYLEKDCSNKSSLPNISFILKNVEGKEVKFDFTPDDYVLEEMDEEDNSVQCVIGIMSLDVPPPRGPIFIFGNVFIRKYYSIFDNDHKLVGLIEARHDW
;
A
#
# COMPACT_ATOMS: atom_id res chain seq x y z
N MET A 1 16.41 -39.69 -30.44
CA MET A 1 16.09 -38.87 -29.26
C MET A 1 17.28 -38.08 -28.70
N ASN A 2 18.51 -38.64 -28.61
CA ASN A 2 19.67 -37.86 -28.14
C ASN A 2 20.19 -36.80 -29.12
N LEU A 3 19.94 -36.96 -30.43
CA LEU A 3 20.27 -35.95 -31.43
C LEU A 3 19.36 -34.71 -31.35
N ILE A 4 18.07 -34.91 -31.05
CA ILE A 4 17.08 -33.82 -30.89
C ILE A 4 17.37 -33.02 -29.61
N ARG A 5 17.84 -33.66 -28.54
CA ARG A 5 18.31 -32.96 -27.33
C ARG A 5 19.56 -32.11 -27.57
N CYS A 6 20.51 -32.54 -28.40
CA CYS A 6 21.68 -31.72 -28.75
C CYS A 6 21.35 -30.53 -29.65
N VAL A 7 20.38 -30.67 -30.56
CA VAL A 7 19.94 -29.55 -31.42
C VAL A 7 19.09 -28.56 -30.63
N PHE A 8 18.21 -29.02 -29.74
CA PHE A 8 17.45 -28.12 -28.84
C PHE A 8 18.34 -27.44 -27.80
N LEU A 9 19.35 -28.12 -27.22
CA LEU A 9 20.29 -27.45 -26.32
C LEU A 9 21.18 -26.45 -27.06
N LYS A 10 21.60 -26.72 -28.31
CA LYS A 10 22.32 -25.72 -29.12
C LYS A 10 21.42 -24.54 -29.47
N ALA A 11 20.15 -24.76 -29.80
CA ALA A 11 19.18 -23.68 -30.07
C ALA A 11 18.92 -22.81 -28.84
N ILE A 12 18.82 -23.41 -27.65
CA ILE A 12 18.63 -22.71 -26.37
C ILE A 12 19.92 -21.97 -25.95
N LEU A 13 21.11 -22.53 -26.21
CA LEU A 13 22.39 -21.86 -25.97
C LEU A 13 22.65 -20.69 -26.94
N THR A 14 22.20 -20.77 -28.19
CA THR A 14 22.23 -19.62 -29.12
C THR A 14 21.22 -18.54 -28.79
N TRP A 15 20.09 -18.88 -28.13
CA TRP A 15 19.12 -17.89 -27.67
C TRP A 15 19.54 -17.15 -26.39
N CYS A 16 20.55 -17.65 -25.66
CA CYS A 16 21.11 -16.98 -24.49
C CYS A 16 22.31 -16.05 -24.80
N ALA A 17 22.63 -15.82 -26.08
CA ALA A 17 23.72 -14.93 -26.50
C ALA A 17 23.24 -13.74 -27.36
N ALA A 18 21.96 -13.39 -27.30
CA ALA A 18 21.46 -12.16 -27.91
C ALA A 18 22.00 -10.94 -27.12
N GLY A 19 22.95 -10.23 -27.73
CA GLY A 19 23.44 -8.94 -27.25
C GLY A 19 24.84 -8.93 -26.64
N LYS A 20 25.84 -9.57 -27.29
CA LYS A 20 27.23 -9.13 -27.11
C LYS A 20 27.56 -8.17 -28.24
N LEU A 21 27.71 -6.88 -27.91
CA LEU A 21 28.31 -5.88 -28.78
C LEU A 21 29.67 -6.44 -29.27
N ASN A 22 29.87 -6.56 -30.59
CA ASN A 22 31.14 -7.02 -31.13
C ASN A 22 32.22 -5.96 -30.84
N ARG A 23 33.06 -6.22 -29.82
CA ARG A 23 34.12 -5.31 -29.38
C ARG A 23 35.07 -4.90 -30.52
N ASN A 24 35.28 -5.79 -31.51
CA ASN A 24 36.12 -5.50 -32.66
C ASN A 24 35.47 -4.47 -33.60
N LEU A 25 34.22 -4.69 -34.00
CA LEU A 25 33.46 -3.76 -34.85
C LEU A 25 33.39 -2.37 -34.21
N PHE A 26 33.05 -2.34 -32.93
CA PHE A 26 32.88 -1.09 -32.19
C PHE A 26 34.20 -0.32 -32.04
N SER A 27 35.31 -1.04 -31.82
CA SER A 27 36.63 -0.43 -31.80
C SER A 27 37.08 0.10 -33.17
N ASN A 28 36.48 -0.38 -34.27
CA ASN A 28 36.86 -0.01 -35.64
C ASN A 28 35.98 1.08 -36.24
N LEU A 29 34.96 1.60 -35.54
CA LEU A 29 34.03 2.60 -36.09
C LEU A 29 34.71 3.85 -36.67
N VAL A 30 35.79 4.34 -36.05
CA VAL A 30 36.56 5.47 -36.61
C VAL A 30 37.23 5.13 -37.94
N ASN A 31 37.72 3.89 -38.09
CA ASN A 31 38.31 3.42 -39.33
C ASN A 31 37.24 3.26 -40.42
N ILE A 32 36.07 2.74 -40.06
CA ILE A 32 34.91 2.62 -40.95
C ILE A 32 34.47 3.99 -41.45
N ASP A 33 34.40 5.00 -40.57
CA ASP A 33 34.10 6.38 -40.96
C ASP A 33 35.14 6.96 -41.95
N MET A 34 36.43 6.63 -41.79
CA MET A 34 37.49 7.02 -42.72
C MET A 34 37.31 6.34 -44.08
N GLU A 35 37.07 5.03 -44.11
CA GLU A 35 36.81 4.27 -45.34
C GLU A 35 35.58 4.79 -46.11
N PHE A 36 34.49 5.08 -45.39
CA PHE A 36 33.28 5.67 -45.97
C PHE A 36 33.56 7.06 -46.58
N LEU A 37 34.30 7.90 -45.87
CA LEU A 37 34.69 9.22 -46.36
C LEU A 37 35.55 9.13 -47.63
N ASP A 38 36.56 8.27 -47.65
CA ASP A 38 37.45 8.11 -48.80
C ASP A 38 36.70 7.61 -50.04
N ALA A 39 35.72 6.72 -49.87
CA ALA A 39 34.89 6.21 -50.96
C ALA A 39 33.88 7.25 -51.50
N HIS A 40 33.23 8.03 -50.63
CA HIS A 40 32.08 8.88 -51.00
C HIS A 40 32.34 10.39 -50.96
N LYS A 41 33.58 10.85 -50.69
CA LYS A 41 33.93 12.27 -50.52
C LYS A 41 33.34 13.19 -51.59
N ASN A 42 33.56 12.87 -52.87
CA ASN A 42 33.14 13.71 -53.98
C ASN A 42 31.61 13.77 -54.12
N GLU A 43 30.92 12.67 -53.83
CA GLU A 43 29.46 12.61 -53.84
C GLU A 43 28.87 13.43 -52.70
N LEU A 44 29.45 13.36 -51.50
CA LEU A 44 29.02 14.13 -50.33
C LEU A 44 29.19 15.64 -50.54
N ILE A 45 30.31 16.07 -51.12
CA ILE A 45 30.55 17.48 -51.50
C ILE A 45 29.47 17.95 -52.48
N ALA A 46 29.23 17.17 -53.55
CA ALA A 46 28.24 17.50 -54.56
C ALA A 46 26.79 17.52 -54.01
N LYS A 47 26.50 16.69 -53.01
CA LYS A 47 25.17 16.57 -52.39
C LYS A 47 24.88 17.68 -51.39
N TYR A 48 25.86 18.05 -50.55
CA TYR A 48 25.59 18.92 -49.39
C TYR A 48 26.16 20.34 -49.51
N VAL A 49 27.32 20.52 -50.15
CA VAL A 49 28.09 21.79 -50.10
C VAL A 49 27.96 22.61 -51.39
N ARG A 50 27.48 22.02 -52.49
CA ARG A 50 27.46 22.57 -53.86
C ARG A 50 27.27 24.08 -54.02
N ASP A 51 26.26 24.67 -53.39
CA ASP A 51 25.92 26.10 -53.54
C ASP A 51 26.71 27.02 -52.57
N ASP A 52 27.34 26.45 -51.55
CA ASP A 52 28.02 27.15 -50.44
C ASP A 52 29.55 26.88 -50.43
N ASP A 53 30.13 26.39 -51.53
CA ASP A 53 31.53 25.91 -51.66
C ASP A 53 32.61 27.00 -51.45
N TYR A 54 32.19 28.22 -51.18
CA TYR A 54 33.02 29.41 -50.96
C TYR A 54 33.04 29.84 -49.49
N MET A 55 32.47 29.05 -48.58
CA MET A 55 32.53 29.26 -47.14
C MET A 55 33.79 28.63 -46.56
N VAL A 56 34.43 29.28 -45.58
CA VAL A 56 35.63 28.79 -44.90
C VAL A 56 35.56 29.05 -43.40
N TYR A 57 36.18 28.19 -42.60
CA TYR A 57 36.42 28.46 -41.19
C TYR A 57 37.74 29.22 -41.04
N GLU A 58 37.73 30.39 -40.42
CA GLU A 58 38.96 31.13 -40.10
C GLU A 58 39.75 30.35 -39.03
N GLN A 59 39.06 29.98 -37.95
CA GLN A 59 39.56 29.12 -36.89
C GLN A 59 38.44 28.22 -36.35
N ILE A 60 38.80 27.05 -35.85
CA ILE A 60 37.86 26.11 -35.24
C ILE A 60 38.51 25.29 -34.11
N THR A 61 37.76 25.09 -33.02
CA THR A 61 38.19 24.36 -31.84
C THR A 61 37.11 23.37 -31.43
N LYS A 62 37.48 22.11 -31.14
CA LYS A 62 36.61 21.09 -30.53
C LYS A 62 37.09 20.78 -29.11
N ASP A 63 36.30 21.19 -28.14
CA ASP A 63 36.50 20.89 -26.72
C ASP A 63 35.71 19.63 -26.34
N MET A 64 36.38 18.64 -25.77
CA MET A 64 35.78 17.41 -25.25
C MET A 64 35.98 17.33 -23.75
N HIS A 65 34.89 17.45 -23.00
CA HIS A 65 34.87 17.35 -21.56
C HIS A 65 34.44 15.93 -21.15
N LEU A 66 35.41 15.13 -20.71
CA LEU A 66 35.17 13.78 -20.21
C LEU A 66 34.58 13.90 -18.80
N ARG A 67 33.26 13.73 -18.70
CA ARG A 67 32.53 13.72 -17.42
C ARG A 67 32.46 12.29 -16.88
N ARG A 68 31.72 12.10 -15.78
CA ARG A 68 31.68 10.82 -15.04
C ARG A 68 31.26 9.63 -15.92
N ASN A 69 30.12 9.74 -16.60
CA ASN A 69 29.49 8.70 -17.43
C ASN A 69 29.09 9.16 -18.85
N TYR A 70 29.41 10.40 -19.23
CA TYR A 70 29.15 10.97 -20.55
C TYR A 70 30.29 11.90 -20.98
N VAL A 71 30.32 12.28 -22.26
CA VAL A 71 31.28 13.25 -22.80
C VAL A 71 30.52 14.44 -23.38
N GLU A 72 30.82 15.63 -22.88
CA GLU A 72 30.26 16.88 -23.41
C GLU A 72 31.21 17.44 -24.48
N VAL A 73 30.68 17.67 -25.68
CA VAL A 73 31.45 18.15 -26.83
C VAL A 73 30.98 19.55 -27.22
N ILE A 74 31.92 20.49 -27.30
CA ILE A 74 31.66 21.88 -27.67
C ILE A 74 32.60 22.26 -28.81
N ILE A 75 32.06 22.54 -29.99
CA ILE A 75 32.83 23.03 -31.13
C ILE A 75 32.58 24.53 -31.28
N ARG A 76 33.65 25.33 -31.35
CA ARG A 76 33.59 26.78 -31.60
C ARG A 76 34.33 27.08 -32.88
N GLY A 77 33.73 27.86 -33.77
CA GLY A 77 34.42 28.24 -35.01
C GLY A 77 33.89 29.54 -35.60
N ASP A 78 34.78 30.24 -36.29
CA ASP A 78 34.47 31.48 -37.00
C ASP A 78 34.27 31.18 -38.48
N LEU A 79 33.02 31.20 -38.93
CA LEU A 79 32.66 30.89 -40.31
C LEU A 79 32.60 32.18 -41.14
N LYS A 80 33.36 32.22 -42.25
CA LYS A 80 33.49 33.38 -43.14
C LYS A 80 33.00 33.05 -44.55
N ASN A 81 32.29 34.00 -45.16
CA ASN A 81 31.84 33.88 -46.55
C ASN A 81 32.87 34.56 -47.49
N LYS A 82 33.50 33.81 -48.40
CA LYS A 82 34.38 34.37 -49.45
C LYS A 82 33.71 34.56 -50.80
N GLY A 83 32.50 34.04 -50.98
CA GLY A 83 31.76 34.14 -52.23
C GLY A 83 31.12 35.52 -52.41
N ASP A 84 30.87 35.89 -53.66
CA ASP A 84 30.17 37.14 -53.97
C ASP A 84 28.67 37.11 -53.61
N LYS A 85 28.10 35.91 -53.40
CA LYS A 85 26.70 35.71 -53.01
C LYS A 85 26.54 35.73 -51.49
N SER A 86 25.48 36.37 -51.01
CA SER A 86 25.12 36.32 -49.60
C SER A 86 24.51 34.95 -49.24
N VAL A 87 24.91 34.38 -48.10
CA VAL A 87 24.47 33.06 -47.63
C VAL A 87 23.62 33.19 -46.38
N ASP A 88 22.51 32.43 -46.28
CA ASP A 88 21.66 32.35 -45.08
C ASP A 88 21.68 30.97 -44.40
N SER A 89 22.39 29.98 -44.93
CA SER A 89 22.55 28.68 -44.29
C SER A 89 23.89 28.04 -44.56
N PHE A 90 24.33 27.11 -43.71
CA PHE A 90 25.57 26.35 -43.91
C PHE A 90 25.39 24.91 -43.43
N VAL A 91 26.30 24.02 -43.82
CA VAL A 91 26.26 22.60 -43.45
C VAL A 91 27.16 22.33 -42.24
N PHE A 92 26.69 21.46 -41.34
CA PHE A 92 27.49 20.88 -40.26
C PHE A 92 27.40 19.36 -40.34
N LEU A 93 28.53 18.67 -40.12
CA LEU A 93 28.64 17.23 -40.25
C LEU A 93 29.05 16.60 -38.93
N LEU A 94 28.55 15.39 -38.68
CA LEU A 94 28.91 14.59 -37.53
C LEU A 94 29.22 13.16 -37.99
N PRO A 95 30.43 12.62 -37.73
CA PRO A 95 30.81 11.29 -38.18
C PRO A 95 29.94 10.22 -37.53
N TYR A 96 29.80 9.05 -38.15
CA TYR A 96 28.90 8.01 -37.68
C TYR A 96 29.19 7.64 -36.22
N HIS A 97 30.48 7.43 -35.88
CA HIS A 97 30.92 7.03 -34.54
C HIS A 97 30.57 8.04 -33.42
N GLU A 98 30.32 9.30 -33.73
CA GLU A 98 29.79 10.29 -32.77
C GLU A 98 28.27 10.39 -32.89
N ALA A 99 27.74 10.40 -34.11
CA ALA A 99 26.32 10.56 -34.39
C ALA A 99 25.44 9.45 -33.79
N PHE A 100 25.96 8.23 -33.69
CA PHE A 100 25.18 7.14 -33.09
C PHE A 100 25.00 7.31 -31.57
N GLN A 101 25.89 8.05 -30.88
CA GLN A 101 25.84 8.29 -29.42
C GLN A 101 25.44 9.72 -29.05
N ALA A 102 25.49 10.64 -30.01
CA ALA A 102 25.27 12.05 -29.77
C ALA A 102 23.82 12.34 -29.42
N SER A 103 23.66 13.21 -28.42
CA SER A 103 22.42 13.86 -28.11
C SER A 103 22.02 14.85 -29.20
N THR A 104 20.85 15.47 -29.06
CA THR A 104 20.42 16.57 -29.91
C THR A 104 21.48 17.68 -30.01
N LEU A 105 21.84 18.04 -31.25
CA LEU A 105 22.76 19.13 -31.54
C LEU A 105 22.15 20.47 -31.15
N ARG A 106 22.94 21.34 -30.51
CA ARG A 106 22.62 22.75 -30.22
C ARG A 106 23.57 23.64 -30.99
N VAL A 107 23.07 24.67 -31.65
CA VAL A 107 23.90 25.64 -32.37
C VAL A 107 23.55 27.04 -31.89
N ARG A 108 24.56 27.81 -31.48
CA ARG A 108 24.41 29.19 -31.01
C ARG A 108 25.34 30.12 -31.77
N ASP A 109 24.89 31.36 -31.98
CA ASP A 109 25.74 32.42 -32.50
C ASP A 109 26.56 33.13 -31.39
N GLN A 110 27.33 34.13 -31.79
CA GLN A 110 28.13 34.99 -30.91
C GLN A 110 27.35 35.71 -29.79
N ASN A 111 26.04 35.91 -29.95
CA ASN A 111 25.16 36.52 -28.95
C ASN A 111 24.48 35.46 -28.07
N GLN A 112 24.94 34.21 -28.11
CA GLN A 112 24.32 33.03 -27.48
C GLN A 112 22.88 32.76 -27.95
N SER A 113 22.48 33.32 -29.08
CA SER A 113 21.18 33.03 -29.66
C SER A 113 21.18 31.68 -30.34
N GLU A 114 20.18 30.85 -30.05
CA GLU A 114 20.03 29.55 -30.69
C GLU A 114 19.63 29.69 -32.17
N LEU A 115 20.30 28.92 -33.04
CA LEU A 115 20.08 28.86 -34.47
C LEU A 115 19.25 27.63 -34.82
N ARG A 116 18.39 27.76 -35.84
CA ARG A 116 17.59 26.64 -36.36
C ARG A 116 18.41 25.81 -37.32
N TYR A 117 18.09 24.52 -37.41
CA TYR A 117 18.68 23.64 -38.41
C TYR A 117 17.70 22.58 -38.89
N GLN A 118 17.97 22.03 -40.08
CA GLN A 118 17.30 20.89 -40.66
C GLN A 118 18.26 19.71 -40.73
N VAL A 119 17.81 18.51 -40.35
CA VAL A 119 18.57 17.27 -40.55
C VAL A 119 18.43 16.84 -42.01
N LEU A 120 19.54 16.75 -42.73
CA LEU A 120 19.55 16.38 -44.15
C LEU A 120 19.70 14.87 -44.35
N GLN A 121 20.35 14.19 -43.40
CA GLN A 121 20.59 12.75 -43.40
C GLN A 121 20.69 12.24 -41.98
N GLU A 122 20.07 11.10 -41.70
CA GLU A 122 20.14 10.40 -40.42
C GLU A 122 20.73 8.99 -40.64
N PRO A 123 21.61 8.50 -39.76
CA PRO A 123 22.15 7.14 -39.87
C PRO A 123 21.03 6.09 -39.74
N ARG A 124 21.18 4.91 -40.37
CA ARG A 124 20.24 3.76 -40.19
C ARG A 124 20.25 3.26 -38.73
N ARG A 125 19.12 2.67 -38.29
CA ARG A 125 18.78 2.37 -36.88
C ARG A 125 19.82 1.50 -36.15
N ASP A 126 19.87 1.74 -34.83
CA ASP A 126 20.56 1.09 -33.70
C ASP A 126 21.70 0.08 -34.00
N ALA A 127 22.88 0.29 -33.39
CA ALA A 127 24.05 -0.60 -33.54
C ALA A 127 23.79 -2.06 -33.11
N SER A 128 22.70 -2.32 -32.40
CA SER A 128 22.20 -3.63 -31.98
C SER A 128 21.49 -4.40 -33.10
N GLU A 129 20.97 -3.70 -34.12
CA GLU A 129 20.30 -4.25 -35.31
C GLU A 129 21.27 -4.47 -36.48
N ILE A 130 22.53 -4.02 -36.35
CA ILE A 130 23.57 -4.28 -37.34
C ILE A 130 23.99 -5.76 -37.19
N GLU A 131 23.41 -6.62 -38.04
CA GLU A 131 23.85 -8.01 -38.21
C GLU A 131 25.25 -8.04 -38.83
N VAL A 132 26.28 -7.83 -38.01
CA VAL A 132 27.66 -8.12 -38.41
C VAL A 132 27.94 -9.57 -38.06
N ASP A 133 28.08 -10.40 -39.10
CA ASP A 133 28.60 -11.76 -38.94
C ASP A 133 29.96 -11.66 -38.21
N PRO A 134 30.11 -12.24 -37.01
CA PRO A 134 31.37 -12.17 -36.26
C PRO A 134 32.55 -12.84 -36.98
N PHE A 135 32.32 -13.54 -38.09
CA PHE A 135 33.34 -14.19 -38.91
C PHE A 135 33.54 -13.55 -40.29
N ASN A 136 32.83 -12.47 -40.62
CA ASN A 136 32.98 -11.79 -41.90
C ASN A 136 33.50 -10.36 -41.70
N GLU A 137 34.65 -10.04 -42.29
CA GLU A 137 35.23 -8.68 -42.27
C GLU A 137 34.56 -7.75 -43.31
N ASP A 138 33.72 -8.28 -44.21
CA ASP A 138 32.99 -7.51 -45.21
C ASP A 138 31.70 -6.90 -44.62
N TYR A 139 31.74 -5.61 -44.27
CA TYR A 139 30.57 -4.81 -43.88
C TYR A 139 30.15 -3.86 -45.00
N ASP A 140 28.83 -3.65 -45.14
CA ASP A 140 28.28 -2.68 -46.10
C ASP A 140 28.45 -1.24 -45.56
N LEU A 141 29.38 -0.49 -46.18
CA LEU A 141 29.70 0.90 -45.82
C LEU A 141 28.48 1.83 -45.85
N GLU A 142 27.47 1.53 -46.68
CA GLU A 142 26.22 2.33 -46.75
C GLU A 142 25.39 2.28 -45.46
N GLN A 143 25.70 1.37 -44.53
CA GLN A 143 25.07 1.31 -43.21
C GLN A 143 25.65 2.34 -42.23
N PHE A 144 26.85 2.87 -42.48
CA PHE A 144 27.63 3.72 -41.57
C PHE A 144 27.67 5.19 -42.01
N GLN A 145 26.59 5.70 -42.62
CA GLN A 145 26.54 7.08 -43.11
C GLN A 145 26.62 8.12 -41.98
N MET A 146 27.37 9.21 -42.23
CA MET A 146 27.44 10.37 -41.34
C MET A 146 26.11 11.12 -41.20
N LYS A 147 25.96 11.87 -40.11
CA LYS A 147 24.81 12.75 -39.88
C LYS A 147 25.12 14.16 -40.39
N ALA A 148 24.21 14.69 -41.21
CA ALA A 148 24.39 16.01 -41.84
C ALA A 148 23.26 16.97 -41.45
N TYR A 149 23.63 18.21 -41.15
CA TYR A 149 22.72 19.27 -40.73
C TYR A 149 22.86 20.48 -41.64
N ARG A 150 21.76 21.14 -41.98
CA ARG A 150 21.75 22.48 -42.59
C ARG A 150 21.29 23.50 -41.55
N VAL A 151 22.18 24.36 -41.11
CA VAL A 151 21.93 25.39 -40.10
C VAL A 151 21.57 26.70 -40.77
N THR A 152 20.48 27.34 -40.34
CA THR A 152 20.04 28.65 -40.85
C THR A 152 20.57 29.77 -39.96
N LEU A 153 21.23 30.75 -40.58
CA LEU A 153 21.74 31.96 -39.93
C LEU A 153 20.61 32.97 -39.69
N LYS A 154 20.68 33.71 -38.59
CA LYS A 154 19.73 34.81 -38.29
C LYS A 154 19.85 35.98 -39.26
N ARG A 155 21.06 36.22 -39.76
CA ARG A 155 21.39 37.27 -40.72
C ARG A 155 22.13 36.63 -41.88
N ARG A 156 21.83 37.09 -43.10
CA ARG A 156 22.63 36.76 -44.27
C ARG A 156 24.07 37.21 -44.07
N LEU A 157 25.01 36.33 -44.39
CA LEU A 157 26.43 36.59 -44.36
C LEU A 157 26.87 37.08 -45.73
N HIS A 158 27.26 38.34 -45.82
CA HIS A 158 27.77 38.93 -47.06
C HIS A 158 29.26 38.57 -47.28
N LYS A 159 29.78 38.89 -48.46
CA LYS A 159 31.19 38.66 -48.78
C LYS A 159 32.11 39.27 -47.73
N ASP A 160 33.11 38.49 -47.32
CA ASP A 160 34.12 38.77 -46.30
C ASP A 160 33.57 39.00 -44.87
N GLU A 161 32.26 38.88 -44.65
CA GLU A 161 31.69 38.84 -43.31
C GLU A 161 31.92 37.47 -42.66
N LYS A 162 32.05 37.49 -41.33
CA LYS A 162 32.18 36.28 -40.51
C LYS A 162 31.16 36.23 -39.37
N VAL A 163 30.90 35.02 -38.90
CA VAL A 163 30.03 34.75 -37.75
C VAL A 163 30.67 33.70 -36.85
N SER A 164 30.74 33.98 -35.55
CA SER A 164 31.20 33.01 -34.55
C SER A 164 30.06 32.08 -34.15
N LEU A 165 30.32 30.77 -34.23
CA LEU A 165 29.34 29.72 -34.02
C LEU A 165 29.81 28.77 -32.92
N HIS A 166 28.85 28.29 -32.13
CA HIS A 166 29.05 27.36 -31.03
C HIS A 166 28.12 26.15 -31.22
N PHE A 167 28.69 25.00 -31.50
CA PHE A 167 27.98 23.73 -31.60
C PHE A 167 28.18 22.95 -30.30
N GLY A 168 27.11 22.42 -29.71
CA GLY A 168 27.17 21.64 -28.48
C GLY A 168 26.33 20.37 -28.58
N TYR A 169 26.89 19.24 -28.20
CA TYR A 169 26.19 17.96 -28.07
C TYR A 169 26.87 17.09 -27.00
N THR A 170 26.18 16.04 -26.54
CA THR A 170 26.67 15.13 -25.50
C THR A 170 26.70 13.70 -26.03
N LEU A 171 27.80 12.98 -25.84
CA LEU A 171 27.90 11.55 -26.12
C LEU A 171 27.43 10.79 -24.87
N GLY A 172 26.33 10.04 -25.01
CA GLY A 172 25.64 9.41 -23.88
C GLY A 172 26.24 8.11 -23.36
N GLN A 173 26.84 7.30 -24.24
CA GLN A 173 27.48 6.02 -23.90
C GLN A 173 28.93 5.93 -24.44
N PRO A 174 29.80 6.89 -24.15
CA PRO A 174 31.12 6.97 -24.77
C PRO A 174 32.16 6.03 -24.15
N TYR A 175 31.88 5.47 -22.97
CA TYR A 175 32.86 4.71 -22.17
C TYR A 175 32.58 3.22 -22.18
N PHE A 176 33.65 2.44 -22.34
CA PHE A 176 33.57 0.98 -22.41
C PHE A 176 34.45 0.34 -21.33
N PRO A 177 33.92 -0.53 -20.46
CA PRO A 177 34.73 -1.17 -19.43
C PRO A 177 35.77 -2.13 -20.05
N PHE A 178 37.02 -1.94 -19.69
CA PHE A 178 38.14 -2.78 -20.12
C PHE A 178 39.13 -3.03 -18.96
N PRO A 179 39.13 -4.23 -18.33
CA PRO A 179 38.40 -5.43 -18.71
C PRO A 179 36.88 -5.30 -18.49
N GLY A 180 36.09 -6.11 -19.21
CA GLY A 180 34.63 -6.10 -19.08
C GLY A 180 34.13 -6.71 -17.77
N ASP A 181 34.96 -7.55 -17.16
CA ASP A 181 34.72 -8.19 -15.88
C ASP A 181 35.90 -7.82 -14.96
N ILE A 182 35.60 -7.44 -13.72
CA ILE A 182 36.57 -7.04 -12.68
C ILE A 182 36.32 -7.84 -11.40
N SER A 183 37.36 -7.99 -10.59
CA SER A 183 37.17 -8.42 -9.20
C SER A 183 36.62 -7.25 -8.35
N PRO A 184 35.97 -7.52 -7.20
CA PRO A 184 35.44 -6.45 -6.34
C PRO A 184 36.54 -5.46 -5.87
N GLU A 185 37.75 -5.95 -5.61
CA GLU A 185 38.87 -5.13 -5.12
C GLU A 185 39.52 -4.26 -6.20
N GLU A 186 39.27 -4.56 -7.47
CA GLU A 186 39.86 -3.84 -8.60
C GLU A 186 39.03 -2.61 -9.02
N GLY A 187 39.71 -1.50 -9.26
CA GLY A 187 39.09 -0.32 -9.87
C GLY A 187 38.76 -0.55 -11.34
N GLN A 188 37.62 -0.01 -11.79
CA GLN A 188 37.23 -0.03 -13.20
C GLN A 188 38.16 0.85 -14.05
N LYS A 189 38.58 0.29 -15.18
CA LYS A 189 39.23 0.99 -16.28
C LYS A 189 38.25 1.10 -17.44
N VAL A 190 38.22 2.25 -18.08
CA VAL A 190 37.36 2.51 -19.24
C VAL A 190 38.20 2.87 -20.45
N MET A 191 37.67 2.48 -21.61
CA MET A 191 38.16 2.80 -22.94
C MET A 191 37.24 3.85 -23.57
N PHE A 192 37.83 4.88 -24.16
CA PHE A 192 37.16 5.92 -24.93
C PHE A 192 37.95 6.13 -26.22
N TYR A 193 37.29 6.26 -27.37
CA TYR A 193 37.96 6.57 -28.63
C TYR A 193 37.39 7.84 -29.25
N LEU A 194 38.21 8.46 -30.10
CA LEU A 194 37.84 9.63 -30.89
C LEU A 194 38.71 9.71 -32.15
N SER A 195 38.30 10.53 -33.10
CA SER A 195 39.15 10.93 -34.22
C SER A 195 40.01 12.14 -33.85
N SER A 196 41.27 12.15 -34.29
CA SER A 196 42.21 13.25 -34.06
C SER A 196 41.92 14.52 -34.89
N LYS A 197 40.90 14.52 -35.76
CA LYS A 197 40.41 15.71 -36.48
C LYS A 197 38.90 15.90 -36.34
N ILE A 198 38.46 17.13 -36.61
CA ILE A 198 37.05 17.50 -36.70
C ILE A 198 36.58 17.23 -38.13
N LEU A 199 35.49 16.48 -38.30
CA LEU A 199 34.87 16.32 -39.61
C LEU A 199 34.21 17.64 -40.04
N LEU A 200 34.82 18.33 -41.00
CA LEU A 200 34.36 19.65 -41.47
C LEU A 200 33.95 19.62 -42.94
N PRO A 201 32.82 20.25 -43.31
CA PRO A 201 32.41 20.37 -44.72
C PRO A 201 33.18 21.47 -45.50
N TYR A 202 33.84 22.38 -44.79
CA TYR A 202 34.53 23.55 -45.32
C TYR A 202 36.00 23.57 -44.90
N ASP A 203 36.84 24.27 -45.65
CA ASP A 203 38.27 24.37 -45.36
C ASP A 203 38.55 25.32 -44.18
N VAL A 204 39.71 25.14 -43.53
CA VAL A 204 40.17 25.93 -42.37
C VAL A 204 41.39 26.78 -42.76
N GLU A 205 41.38 28.08 -42.48
CA GLU A 205 42.44 29.01 -42.92
C GLU A 205 43.62 29.13 -41.96
N GLU A 206 43.34 29.33 -40.66
CA GLU A 206 44.38 29.66 -39.67
C GLU A 206 44.70 28.47 -38.77
N LYS A 207 43.67 27.88 -38.14
CA LYS A 207 43.87 26.95 -37.02
C LYS A 207 42.70 25.99 -36.79
N GLU A 208 43.01 24.70 -36.67
CA GLU A 208 42.13 23.67 -36.12
C GLU A 208 42.71 23.13 -34.81
N GLU A 209 41.91 23.16 -33.73
CA GLU A 209 42.31 22.70 -32.40
C GLU A 209 41.37 21.65 -31.82
N LEU A 210 41.94 20.66 -31.14
CA LEU A 210 41.21 19.68 -30.34
C LEU A 210 41.70 19.75 -28.89
N LYS A 211 40.79 19.97 -27.94
CA LYS A 211 41.11 20.09 -26.51
C LYS A 211 40.37 19.03 -25.72
N ILE A 212 41.11 18.29 -24.90
CA ILE A 212 40.55 17.22 -24.07
C ILE A 212 40.68 17.60 -22.59
N PHE A 213 39.53 17.65 -21.91
CA PHE A 213 39.45 17.94 -20.49
C PHE A 213 39.11 16.65 -19.75
N LEU A 214 40.09 16.13 -19.01
CA LEU A 214 39.93 14.94 -18.18
C LEU A 214 39.06 15.23 -16.95
N CYS A 215 38.38 14.20 -16.47
CA CYS A 215 37.67 14.27 -15.19
C CYS A 215 38.67 14.35 -14.02
N LYS A 216 38.26 14.92 -12.87
CA LYS A 216 39.13 15.12 -11.69
C LYS A 216 39.84 13.85 -11.20
N ASN A 217 39.25 12.66 -11.41
CA ASN A 217 39.77 11.37 -10.92
C ASN A 217 40.23 10.44 -12.06
N CYS A 218 40.33 10.94 -13.29
CA CYS A 218 40.68 10.14 -14.46
C CYS A 218 42.18 10.20 -14.71
N ALA A 219 42.86 9.04 -14.75
CA ALA A 219 44.28 8.93 -15.08
C ALA A 219 44.47 8.14 -16.37
N ILE A 220 45.17 8.71 -17.37
CA ILE A 220 45.43 8.06 -18.66
C ILE A 220 46.41 6.89 -18.46
N VAL A 221 45.97 5.68 -18.76
CA VAL A 221 46.71 4.42 -18.62
C VAL A 221 47.50 4.10 -19.90
N ARG A 222 46.93 4.35 -21.07
CA ARG A 222 47.56 4.04 -22.38
C ARG A 222 46.87 4.84 -23.49
N ILE A 223 47.63 5.15 -24.54
CA ILE A 223 47.09 5.63 -25.82
C ILE A 223 47.67 4.78 -26.95
N GLU A 224 46.82 4.30 -27.86
CA GLU A 224 47.24 3.54 -29.05
C GLU A 224 47.07 4.40 -30.30
N ASP A 225 48.06 5.25 -30.58
CA ASP A 225 48.27 5.90 -31.88
C ASP A 225 49.76 6.30 -32.03
N GLY A 226 50.38 5.93 -33.15
CA GLY A 226 51.81 6.02 -33.42
C GLY A 226 52.33 7.43 -33.71
N ASP A 227 51.48 8.34 -34.19
CA ASP A 227 51.85 9.74 -34.45
C ASP A 227 51.32 10.72 -33.38
N PHE A 228 50.32 10.30 -32.60
CA PHE A 228 49.75 11.04 -31.46
C PHE A 228 50.73 11.23 -30.29
N LEU A 229 51.75 10.38 -30.19
CA LEU A 229 52.69 10.29 -29.06
C LEU A 229 53.92 11.20 -29.12
N ARG A 230 54.20 11.90 -30.23
CA ARG A 230 55.42 12.73 -30.31
C ARG A 230 55.43 13.95 -29.37
N SER A 231 54.30 14.24 -28.71
CA SER A 231 54.10 15.34 -27.77
C SER A 231 53.89 14.91 -26.31
N PHE A 232 53.90 13.60 -25.98
CA PHE A 232 53.67 13.11 -24.61
C PHE A 232 54.92 12.44 -24.03
N VAL A 233 55.38 12.92 -22.88
CA VAL A 233 56.46 12.29 -22.10
C VAL A 233 55.85 11.48 -20.97
N LYS A 234 56.20 10.19 -20.89
CA LYS A 234 55.86 9.33 -19.74
C LYS A 234 56.64 9.83 -18.52
N VAL A 235 55.95 10.35 -17.51
CA VAL A 235 56.58 10.92 -16.30
C VAL A 235 56.79 9.85 -15.23
N ASN A 236 55.88 8.87 -15.14
CA ASN A 236 56.00 7.67 -14.30
C ASN A 236 55.08 6.56 -14.84
N ASP A 237 54.99 5.42 -14.13
CA ASP A 237 54.23 4.24 -14.60
C ASP A 237 52.73 4.45 -14.81
N ASP A 238 52.15 5.53 -14.27
CA ASP A 238 50.71 5.82 -14.34
C ASP A 238 50.38 7.21 -14.91
N THR A 239 51.36 7.99 -15.42
CA THR A 239 51.13 9.40 -15.81
C THR A 239 51.88 9.83 -17.07
N TYR A 240 51.16 10.46 -17.99
CA TYR A 240 51.68 11.09 -19.21
C TYR A 240 51.44 12.61 -19.16
N VAL A 241 52.45 13.41 -19.56
CA VAL A 241 52.35 14.88 -19.60
C VAL A 241 52.68 15.37 -21.01
N CYS A 242 51.90 16.35 -21.50
CA CYS A 242 52.12 16.99 -22.79
C CYS A 242 53.33 17.94 -22.73
N GLU A 243 54.32 17.76 -23.60
CA GLU A 243 55.54 18.57 -23.66
C GLU A 243 55.24 19.88 -24.40
N LYS A 244 55.02 20.98 -23.67
CA LYS A 244 55.00 22.33 -24.28
C LYS A 244 56.42 22.69 -24.71
N GLY A 245 56.56 23.02 -25.99
CA GLY A 245 57.83 23.30 -26.63
C GLY A 245 58.69 24.34 -25.90
N GLY A 246 59.99 24.02 -25.81
CA GLY A 246 61.08 25.01 -25.70
C GLY A 246 61.59 25.35 -24.29
N GLY A 247 62.47 24.49 -23.75
CA GLY A 247 63.67 24.90 -23.00
C GLY A 247 63.65 24.97 -21.47
N ARG A 248 64.45 24.09 -20.82
CA ARG A 248 65.06 24.15 -19.46
C ARG A 248 64.10 24.29 -18.25
N THR A 249 64.28 23.70 -17.06
CA THR A 249 65.43 23.09 -16.34
C THR A 249 64.86 22.22 -15.22
N VAL A 250 65.52 21.11 -14.91
CA VAL A 250 65.28 20.27 -13.72
C VAL A 250 65.71 21.04 -12.46
N GLY A 251 64.83 21.14 -11.45
CA GLY A 251 65.10 21.77 -10.16
C GLY A 251 63.99 21.47 -9.14
N GLU A 252 64.40 21.16 -7.91
CA GLU A 252 63.64 20.66 -6.75
C GLU A 252 62.33 21.41 -6.43
N LEU A 253 61.32 20.68 -5.92
CA LEU A 253 60.22 21.27 -5.16
C LEU A 253 59.90 20.43 -3.91
N THR A 254 60.09 21.12 -2.78
CA THR A 254 59.86 20.76 -1.38
C THR A 254 58.38 20.72 -0.99
N GLN A 255 58.12 20.06 0.14
CA GLN A 255 56.83 19.94 0.84
C GLN A 255 56.07 21.27 0.97
N GLY A 256 54.82 21.29 0.48
CA GLY A 256 53.85 22.38 0.63
C GLY A 256 52.90 22.45 -0.57
N GLY A 257 51.84 21.64 -0.58
CA GLY A 257 50.93 21.51 -1.73
C GLY A 257 49.77 22.51 -1.69
N GLU A 258 49.91 23.63 -2.40
CA GLU A 258 48.79 24.43 -2.92
C GLU A 258 48.33 23.87 -4.29
N ASP A 259 47.04 24.00 -4.55
CA ASP A 259 46.27 23.59 -5.75
C ASP A 259 47.00 23.78 -7.09
N ILE A 260 47.45 22.68 -7.69
CA ILE A 260 47.80 22.62 -9.12
C ILE A 260 46.52 22.33 -9.91
N ARG A 261 45.90 23.38 -10.45
CA ARG A 261 44.78 23.31 -11.40
C ARG A 261 45.16 22.50 -12.65
N ASN A 262 44.41 21.41 -12.88
CA ASN A 262 44.25 20.61 -14.11
C ASN A 262 45.00 21.12 -15.37
N ASN A 263 46.14 20.51 -15.69
CA ASN A 263 46.89 20.77 -16.91
C ASN A 263 46.16 20.19 -18.16
N LEU A 264 46.03 21.04 -19.18
CA LEU A 264 45.32 20.81 -20.44
C LEU A 264 46.13 19.90 -21.40
N ASN A 265 45.45 18.98 -22.09
CA ASN A 265 45.98 18.30 -23.27
C ASN A 265 45.41 18.99 -24.52
N GLU A 266 46.23 19.80 -25.18
CA GLU A 266 45.88 20.61 -26.36
C GLU A 266 46.55 20.02 -27.61
N PHE A 267 45.77 19.81 -28.68
CA PHE A 267 46.24 19.36 -29.98
C PHE A 267 45.92 20.43 -31.03
N VAL A 268 46.90 20.79 -31.86
CA VAL A 268 46.74 21.80 -32.93
C VAL A 268 47.16 21.16 -34.24
N ALA A 269 46.25 21.09 -35.21
CA ALA A 269 46.55 20.57 -36.55
C ALA A 269 47.45 21.57 -37.32
N LYS A 270 48.38 21.06 -38.13
CA LYS A 270 49.27 21.90 -38.97
C LYS A 270 48.65 22.15 -40.34
N GLY A 271 49.08 23.22 -41.03
CA GLY A 271 48.43 23.67 -42.28
C GLY A 271 48.28 22.65 -43.42
N ASN A 272 49.13 21.62 -43.50
CA ASN A 272 48.99 20.56 -44.50
C ASN A 272 47.89 19.52 -44.15
N GLU A 273 47.39 19.55 -42.92
CA GLU A 273 46.38 18.63 -42.38
C GLU A 273 44.98 19.26 -42.34
N MET A 274 44.82 20.55 -42.67
CA MET A 274 43.55 21.31 -42.58
C MET A 274 42.64 21.11 -43.82
N GLY A 275 42.18 19.87 -44.05
CA GLY A 275 41.38 19.52 -45.23
C GLY A 275 39.90 19.23 -44.93
N ARG A 276 38.97 19.74 -45.74
CA ARG A 276 37.55 19.38 -45.68
C ARG A 276 37.27 17.91 -45.98
N PHE A 277 36.21 17.37 -45.38
CA PHE A 277 35.78 15.97 -45.47
C PHE A 277 36.95 15.00 -45.21
N THR A 278 37.71 15.26 -44.14
CA THR A 278 38.74 14.35 -43.65
C THR A 278 38.51 14.08 -42.17
N LEU A 279 38.84 12.88 -41.73
CA LEU A 279 38.95 12.50 -40.33
C LEU A 279 40.42 12.18 -40.03
N GLY A 280 40.81 12.34 -38.78
CA GLY A 280 42.12 11.95 -38.30
C GLY A 280 42.14 10.50 -37.82
N HIS A 281 43.34 9.97 -37.60
CA HIS A 281 43.55 8.64 -37.03
C HIS A 281 42.79 8.46 -35.70
N LYS A 282 42.46 7.20 -35.42
CA LYS A 282 41.81 6.77 -34.19
C LYS A 282 42.75 6.99 -33.00
N ALA A 283 42.34 7.84 -32.06
CA ALA A 283 42.99 7.97 -30.76
C ALA A 283 42.21 7.19 -29.71
N LEU A 284 42.84 6.18 -29.12
CA LEU A 284 42.24 5.34 -28.07
C LEU A 284 42.76 5.75 -26.71
N PHE A 285 41.88 6.15 -25.80
CA PHE A 285 42.21 6.52 -24.42
C PHE A 285 41.78 5.42 -23.47
N TYR A 286 42.72 4.97 -22.64
CA TYR A 286 42.42 4.16 -21.48
C TYR A 286 42.55 5.03 -20.24
N PHE A 287 41.56 5.05 -19.35
CA PHE A 287 41.73 5.71 -18.05
C PHE A 287 40.99 4.98 -16.92
N ARG A 288 41.50 5.12 -15.69
CA ARG A 288 40.80 4.59 -14.51
C ARG A 288 39.58 5.48 -14.24
N ALA A 289 38.39 4.86 -14.17
CA ALA A 289 37.13 5.55 -13.90
C ALA A 289 36.20 4.64 -13.10
N ASN A 290 36.19 4.85 -11.78
CA ASN A 290 35.34 4.11 -10.84
C ASN A 290 33.93 4.73 -10.71
N ASN A 291 33.37 5.24 -11.81
CA ASN A 291 32.00 5.76 -11.83
C ASN A 291 31.06 4.71 -12.43
N HIS A 292 29.80 4.72 -12.00
CA HIS A 292 28.74 3.96 -12.67
C HIS A 292 28.63 4.40 -14.13
N LEU A 293 28.37 3.46 -15.03
CA LEU A 293 28.10 3.75 -16.45
C LEU A 293 26.60 3.58 -16.72
N GLY A 294 25.81 4.19 -15.83
CA GLY A 294 24.36 4.14 -15.87
C GLY A 294 23.77 4.95 -17.01
N TYR A 295 22.73 4.43 -17.66
CA TYR A 295 21.89 5.16 -18.64
C TYR A 295 20.48 4.57 -18.66
N PHE A 296 19.49 5.39 -19.07
CA PHE A 296 18.13 4.92 -19.29
C PHE A 296 17.98 4.42 -20.73
N GLU A 297 17.63 3.15 -20.87
CA GLU A 297 17.30 2.51 -22.15
C GLU A 297 15.99 3.10 -22.71
N ARG A 298 15.00 3.26 -21.84
CA ARG A 298 13.72 3.91 -22.16
C ARG A 298 13.18 4.62 -20.93
N VAL A 299 12.63 5.81 -21.16
CA VAL A 299 11.80 6.51 -20.17
C VAL A 299 10.45 6.81 -20.82
N THR A 300 9.38 6.36 -20.17
CA THR A 300 8.00 6.64 -20.61
C THR A 300 7.33 7.52 -19.58
N LYS A 301 6.91 8.70 -19.99
CA LYS A 301 6.27 9.71 -19.15
C LYS A 301 4.81 9.83 -19.54
N ASP A 302 3.93 9.23 -18.75
CA ASP A 302 2.48 9.26 -18.91
C ASP A 302 1.88 10.39 -18.05
N ILE A 303 1.42 11.45 -18.72
CA ILE A 303 0.79 12.62 -18.12
C ILE A 303 -0.71 12.54 -18.38
N LYS A 304 -1.52 12.48 -17.33
CA LYS A 304 -2.99 12.43 -17.42
C LYS A 304 -3.59 13.71 -16.86
N VAL A 305 -4.23 14.47 -17.74
CA VAL A 305 -4.93 15.71 -17.37
C VAL A 305 -6.40 15.38 -17.08
N SER A 306 -6.82 15.65 -15.84
CA SER A 306 -8.20 15.47 -15.39
C SER A 306 -9.10 16.58 -15.90
N GLN A 307 -10.40 16.28 -16.03
CA GLN A 307 -11.44 17.27 -16.35
C GLN A 307 -11.57 18.38 -15.30
N LEU A 308 -11.11 18.16 -14.07
CA LEU A 308 -11.10 19.14 -12.99
C LEU A 308 -9.79 19.94 -12.88
N GLY A 309 -8.81 19.67 -13.74
CA GLY A 309 -7.54 20.39 -13.77
C GLY A 309 -6.40 19.81 -12.92
N PHE A 310 -6.61 18.65 -12.28
CA PHE A 310 -5.52 17.89 -11.67
C PHE A 310 -4.70 17.16 -12.73
N VAL A 311 -3.39 17.04 -12.51
CA VAL A 311 -2.48 16.32 -13.39
C VAL A 311 -1.83 15.19 -12.62
N TYR A 312 -1.96 13.98 -13.16
CA TYR A 312 -1.25 12.80 -12.69
C TYR A 312 -0.10 12.53 -13.65
N GLU A 313 1.11 12.39 -13.13
CA GLU A 313 2.32 12.10 -13.89
C GLU A 313 2.92 10.80 -13.39
N GLN A 314 3.15 9.86 -14.31
CA GLN A 314 3.82 8.60 -14.05
C GLN A 314 4.99 8.45 -15.01
N GLU A 315 6.16 8.17 -14.47
CA GLU A 315 7.40 8.00 -15.21
C GLU A 315 7.90 6.56 -15.03
N GLU A 316 7.87 5.77 -16.08
CA GLU A 316 8.47 4.44 -16.19
C GLU A 316 9.93 4.58 -16.61
N TYR A 317 10.85 3.93 -15.89
CA TYR A 317 12.28 3.94 -16.14
C TYR A 317 12.81 2.53 -16.37
N ILE A 318 13.52 2.34 -17.48
CA ILE A 318 14.35 1.15 -17.73
C ILE A 318 15.81 1.58 -17.62
N LEU A 319 16.44 1.33 -16.47
CA LEU A 319 17.82 1.69 -16.18
C LEU A 319 18.76 0.52 -16.44
N ARG A 320 19.90 0.78 -17.08
CA ARG A 320 21.01 -0.17 -17.22
C ARG A 320 22.29 0.44 -16.68
N ASN A 321 23.15 -0.38 -16.10
CA ASN A 321 24.50 0.01 -15.69
C ASN A 321 25.54 -0.75 -16.52
N ASP A 322 26.17 -0.10 -17.48
CA ASP A 322 27.18 -0.73 -18.35
C ASP A 322 28.59 -0.75 -17.73
N ALA A 323 28.71 -0.54 -16.41
CA ALA A 323 29.96 -0.70 -15.69
C ALA A 323 30.50 -2.13 -15.81
N ALA A 324 31.78 -2.31 -15.50
CA ALA A 324 32.40 -3.63 -15.50
C ALA A 324 31.67 -4.59 -14.55
N ARG A 325 31.42 -5.83 -15.00
CA ARG A 325 30.70 -6.83 -14.22
C ARG A 325 31.61 -7.41 -13.14
N ILE A 326 31.04 -7.81 -12.02
CA ILE A 326 31.79 -8.40 -10.91
C ILE A 326 31.71 -9.93 -11.02
N HIS A 327 32.82 -10.60 -11.30
CA HIS A 327 32.85 -12.03 -11.67
C HIS A 327 32.70 -12.99 -10.47
N THR A 328 33.04 -12.55 -9.26
CA THR A 328 32.96 -13.37 -8.03
C THR A 328 32.05 -12.69 -7.02
N PHE A 329 30.93 -13.34 -6.70
CA PHE A 329 29.90 -12.83 -5.80
C PHE A 329 29.76 -13.76 -4.60
N ASP A 330 30.14 -13.29 -3.41
CA ASP A 330 29.76 -13.89 -2.13
C ASP A 330 28.85 -12.92 -1.36
N ARG A 331 27.85 -13.47 -0.65
CA ARG A 331 26.87 -12.74 0.16
C ARG A 331 27.54 -11.81 1.19
N TYR A 332 28.69 -12.23 1.73
CA TYR A 332 29.47 -11.44 2.68
C TYR A 332 30.06 -10.18 2.03
N THR A 333 30.54 -10.27 0.80
CA THR A 333 31.04 -9.12 0.04
C THR A 333 29.98 -8.04 -0.15
N LEU A 334 28.71 -8.40 -0.44
CA LEU A 334 27.63 -7.41 -0.62
C LEU A 334 27.36 -6.63 0.69
N SER A 335 27.38 -7.33 1.83
CA SER A 335 27.28 -6.70 3.16
C SER A 335 28.45 -5.76 3.47
N ASP A 336 29.66 -6.11 3.03
CA ASP A 336 30.85 -5.27 3.19
C ASP A 336 30.80 -4.01 2.30
N TYR A 337 30.17 -4.08 1.12
CA TYR A 337 29.93 -2.90 0.27
C TYR A 337 28.88 -1.96 0.87
N GLU A 338 27.78 -2.51 1.40
CA GLU A 338 26.73 -1.71 2.07
C GLU A 338 27.26 -1.02 3.35
N THR A 339 28.15 -1.68 4.09
CA THR A 339 28.81 -1.10 5.28
C THR A 339 29.87 -0.05 4.93
N LYS A 340 30.65 -0.23 3.86
CA LYS A 340 31.59 0.80 3.37
C LYS A 340 30.88 2.06 2.86
N GLY A 341 29.72 1.91 2.21
CA GLY A 341 28.87 3.03 1.77
C GLY A 341 28.21 3.81 2.93
N THR A 342 28.07 3.19 4.11
CA THR A 342 27.47 3.82 5.30
C THR A 342 28.49 4.38 6.30
N ALA A 343 29.73 3.86 6.33
CA ALA A 343 30.76 4.22 7.31
C ALA A 343 31.39 5.62 7.12
N THR A 344 31.15 6.30 6.01
CA THR A 344 31.83 7.57 5.65
C THR A 344 30.96 8.82 5.88
N GLY A 345 29.81 8.68 6.54
CA GLY A 345 28.93 9.79 6.93
C GLY A 345 29.31 10.54 8.21
N THR A 346 30.46 10.22 8.84
CA THR A 346 30.90 10.86 10.10
C THR A 346 32.29 11.49 9.98
N THR A 347 32.39 12.57 9.21
CA THR A 347 33.43 13.58 9.44
C THR A 347 32.81 14.98 9.38
N ASN A 348 32.82 15.66 10.53
CA ASN A 348 32.42 17.05 10.69
C ASN A 348 33.12 17.96 9.66
N GLY A 349 32.34 18.63 8.82
CA GLY A 349 32.83 19.67 7.92
C GLY A 349 31.68 20.22 7.08
N THR A 350 31.48 21.53 7.15
CA THR A 350 30.55 22.30 6.31
C THR A 350 30.68 21.94 4.83
N ALA A 351 29.77 21.12 4.31
CA ALA A 351 29.74 20.73 2.91
C ALA A 351 28.71 21.58 2.16
N ASN A 352 29.18 22.65 1.54
CA ASN A 352 28.51 23.21 0.37
C ASN A 352 28.45 22.11 -0.70
N GLY A 353 27.28 21.92 -1.31
CA GLY A 353 26.92 20.75 -2.09
C GLY A 353 27.96 20.34 -3.15
N THR A 354 28.22 19.04 -3.23
CA THR A 354 28.42 18.26 -4.48
C THR A 354 28.69 16.78 -4.13
N ASP A 355 27.63 15.97 -4.25
CA ASP A 355 27.59 14.72 -5.00
C ASP A 355 28.58 13.57 -4.72
N ASP A 356 28.02 12.52 -4.10
CA ASP A 356 28.17 11.08 -4.33
C ASP A 356 29.58 10.51 -4.53
N GLN A 357 29.93 9.59 -3.61
CA GLN A 357 31.14 8.78 -3.64
C GLN A 357 31.26 8.02 -4.98
N SER A 358 32.41 8.16 -5.65
CA SER A 358 32.68 7.50 -6.93
C SER A 358 32.67 5.99 -6.79
N SER A 359 31.60 5.37 -7.25
CA SER A 359 31.39 3.92 -7.22
C SER A 359 30.88 3.45 -8.58
N THR A 360 31.31 2.27 -9.03
CA THR A 360 30.80 1.58 -10.24
C THR A 360 29.36 1.09 -10.07
N ILE A 361 28.87 1.08 -8.82
CA ILE A 361 27.56 0.61 -8.39
C ILE A 361 26.62 1.82 -8.21
N ILE A 362 25.36 1.68 -8.63
CA ILE A 362 24.32 2.68 -8.39
C ILE A 362 23.58 2.31 -7.10
N TYR A 363 23.82 3.07 -6.04
CA TYR A 363 23.16 2.91 -4.74
C TYR A 363 21.90 3.76 -4.59
N SER A 364 21.92 4.96 -5.18
CA SER A 364 20.80 5.88 -5.12
C SER A 364 20.76 6.79 -6.35
N MET A 365 19.63 7.42 -6.56
CA MET A 365 19.34 8.30 -7.68
C MET A 365 18.55 9.50 -7.19
N LYS A 366 18.98 10.71 -7.59
CA LYS A 366 18.29 11.94 -7.21
C LYS A 366 17.20 12.27 -8.22
N SER A 367 15.96 12.25 -7.76
CA SER A 367 14.79 12.72 -8.49
C SER A 367 14.47 14.15 -8.05
N LYS A 368 14.41 15.08 -9.01
CA LYS A 368 14.13 16.50 -8.78
C LYS A 368 12.79 16.85 -9.38
N ILE A 369 11.84 17.28 -8.55
CA ILE A 369 10.50 17.67 -8.98
C ILE A 369 10.29 19.15 -8.71
N ASN A 370 9.98 19.89 -9.78
CA ASN A 370 9.82 21.35 -9.78
C ASN A 370 8.36 21.80 -9.58
N TYR A 371 7.51 20.90 -9.08
CA TYR A 371 6.09 21.14 -8.85
C TYR A 371 5.76 20.97 -7.38
N ASP A 372 4.76 21.71 -6.94
CA ASP A 372 4.04 21.39 -5.72
C ASP A 372 3.27 20.09 -5.95
N ILE A 373 3.77 19.01 -5.34
CA ILE A 373 3.20 17.67 -5.43
C ILE A 373 2.44 17.33 -4.17
N TYR A 374 1.36 16.56 -4.31
CA TYR A 374 0.51 16.16 -3.18
C TYR A 374 0.76 14.73 -2.71
N GLU A 375 1.30 13.90 -3.59
CA GLU A 375 1.49 12.47 -3.39
C GLU A 375 2.64 12.05 -4.32
N TYR A 376 3.51 11.20 -3.82
CA TYR A 376 4.66 10.67 -4.53
C TYR A 376 4.77 9.17 -4.24
N GLU A 377 4.83 8.36 -5.27
CA GLU A 377 5.07 6.93 -5.15
C GLU A 377 6.29 6.52 -5.98
N TYR A 378 7.09 5.63 -5.40
CA TYR A 378 8.20 4.96 -6.06
C TYR A 378 8.01 3.45 -5.89
N PHE A 379 7.98 2.73 -7.00
CA PHE A 379 7.67 1.31 -7.03
C PHE A 379 8.35 0.61 -8.20
N ASP A 380 8.45 -0.71 -8.12
CA ASP A 380 8.86 -1.57 -9.23
C ASP A 380 7.76 -2.58 -9.56
N ASP A 381 8.07 -3.52 -10.45
CA ASP A 381 7.13 -4.56 -10.90
C ASP A 381 6.57 -5.43 -9.76
N LEU A 382 7.26 -5.49 -8.61
CA LEU A 382 6.83 -6.26 -7.43
C LEU A 382 5.99 -5.43 -6.46
N GLY A 383 6.05 -4.10 -6.55
CA GLY A 383 5.30 -3.18 -5.70
C GLY A 383 6.14 -2.03 -5.18
N LYS A 384 5.64 -1.34 -4.14
CA LYS A 384 6.26 -0.11 -3.62
C LYS A 384 7.64 -0.37 -3.01
N ILE A 385 8.55 0.59 -3.21
CA ILE A 385 9.89 0.62 -2.61
C ILE A 385 9.92 1.76 -1.61
N HIS A 386 10.16 1.46 -0.33
CA HIS A 386 10.11 2.45 0.76
C HIS A 386 11.46 3.11 1.09
N LEU A 387 12.53 2.75 0.38
CA LEU A 387 13.85 3.33 0.55
C LEU A 387 13.95 4.67 -0.21
N ILE A 388 13.22 5.68 0.28
CA ILE A 388 13.17 7.02 -0.29
C ILE A 388 13.44 8.02 0.83
N GLN A 389 14.28 9.02 0.57
CA GLN A 389 14.45 10.17 1.44
C GLN A 389 14.09 11.45 0.67
N ALA A 390 13.24 12.29 1.25
CA ALA A 390 12.84 13.56 0.63
C ALA A 390 13.48 14.74 1.35
N GLU A 391 13.90 15.74 0.59
CA GLU A 391 14.42 17.02 1.08
C GLU A 391 13.83 18.16 0.24
N GLU A 392 13.33 19.19 0.90
CA GLU A 392 12.93 20.42 0.22
C GLU A 392 14.13 21.36 0.13
N ILE A 393 14.52 21.72 -1.09
CA ILE A 393 15.68 22.57 -1.35
C ILE A 393 15.21 23.91 -1.89
N PHE A 394 15.52 24.98 -1.16
CA PHE A 394 15.26 26.34 -1.60
C PHE A 394 16.37 26.83 -2.53
N ASP A 395 16.04 27.22 -3.76
CA ASP A 395 16.99 27.86 -4.68
C ASP A 395 16.91 29.40 -4.54
N PRO A 396 17.90 30.04 -3.90
CA PRO A 396 17.90 31.49 -3.69
C PRO A 396 18.02 32.28 -4.99
N LYS A 397 18.57 31.70 -6.07
CA LYS A 397 18.69 32.39 -7.37
C LYS A 397 17.34 32.50 -8.07
N LYS A 398 16.49 31.50 -7.90
CA LYS A 398 15.17 31.42 -8.55
C LYS A 398 14.02 31.87 -7.65
N ARG A 399 14.27 32.06 -6.35
CA ARG A 399 13.24 32.31 -5.33
C ARG A 399 12.13 31.27 -5.37
N ASN A 400 12.47 30.01 -5.64
CA ASN A 400 11.53 28.90 -5.68
C ASN A 400 12.12 27.72 -4.92
N SER A 401 11.28 26.96 -4.22
CA SER A 401 11.66 25.66 -3.66
C SER A 401 11.36 24.55 -4.66
N HIS A 402 12.11 23.47 -4.58
CA HIS A 402 11.83 22.23 -5.29
C HIS A 402 12.05 21.07 -4.33
N ILE A 403 11.33 19.96 -4.57
CA ILE A 403 11.45 18.77 -3.75
C ILE A 403 12.41 17.82 -4.46
N GLN A 404 13.40 17.34 -3.71
CA GLN A 404 14.36 16.34 -4.17
C GLN A 404 14.15 15.03 -3.41
N PHE A 405 14.06 13.92 -4.13
CA PHE A 405 13.97 12.57 -3.57
C PHE A 405 15.26 11.80 -3.86
N ASP A 406 15.88 11.25 -2.83
CA ASP A 406 16.93 10.23 -2.94
C ASP A 406 16.27 8.85 -3.03
N LEU A 407 16.24 8.29 -4.25
CA LEU A 407 15.59 7.02 -4.58
C LEU A 407 16.61 5.89 -4.53
N ARG A 408 16.37 4.88 -3.70
CA ARG A 408 17.25 3.71 -3.62
C ARG A 408 16.56 2.47 -4.18
N PRO A 409 17.12 1.81 -5.21
CA PRO A 409 16.57 0.56 -5.73
C PRO A 409 16.60 -0.53 -4.65
N ARG A 410 15.79 -1.59 -4.81
CA ARG A 410 15.71 -2.71 -3.86
C ARG A 410 17.06 -3.37 -3.57
N TYR A 411 17.96 -3.30 -4.55
CA TYR A 411 19.32 -3.80 -4.48
C TYR A 411 20.25 -2.83 -5.22
N PRO A 412 21.51 -2.67 -4.79
CA PRO A 412 22.49 -1.88 -5.51
C PRO A 412 22.68 -2.39 -6.94
N LEU A 413 22.68 -1.50 -7.93
CA LEU A 413 22.78 -1.90 -9.34
C LEU A 413 24.23 -1.98 -9.78
N LEU A 414 24.69 -3.22 -9.99
CA LEU A 414 26.05 -3.54 -10.40
C LEU A 414 26.23 -3.39 -11.92
N GLY A 415 27.48 -3.46 -12.36
CA GLY A 415 27.80 -3.55 -13.79
C GLY A 415 27.10 -4.75 -14.45
N GLY A 416 26.47 -4.50 -15.59
CA GLY A 416 25.66 -5.44 -16.37
C GLY A 416 24.21 -5.61 -15.90
N TRP A 417 23.78 -4.97 -14.81
CA TRP A 417 22.42 -5.12 -14.29
C TRP A 417 21.43 -4.16 -14.96
N ARG A 418 20.17 -4.59 -14.99
CA ARG A 418 19.01 -3.83 -15.51
C ARG A 418 17.96 -3.71 -14.42
N ALA A 419 17.42 -2.52 -14.25
CA ALA A 419 16.34 -2.23 -13.32
C ALA A 419 15.15 -1.62 -14.06
N HIS A 420 13.96 -1.96 -13.61
CA HIS A 420 12.70 -1.41 -14.09
C HIS A 420 11.90 -0.89 -12.91
N PHE A 421 11.53 0.39 -12.94
CA PHE A 421 10.85 1.04 -11.83
C PHE A 421 10.05 2.24 -12.32
N PHE A 422 9.19 2.75 -11.44
CA PHE A 422 8.24 3.81 -11.70
C PHE A 422 8.31 4.89 -10.62
N ASN A 423 8.20 6.15 -11.04
CA ASN A 423 7.89 7.28 -10.17
C ASN A 423 6.50 7.80 -10.55
N SER A 424 5.60 8.00 -9.60
CA SER A 424 4.31 8.64 -9.87
C SER A 424 4.02 9.76 -8.89
N PHE A 425 3.38 10.84 -9.36
CA PHE A 425 2.99 11.97 -8.52
C PHE A 425 1.85 12.80 -9.11
N TYR A 426 1.17 13.55 -8.23
CA TYR A 426 0.08 14.45 -8.60
C TYR A 426 0.47 15.91 -8.40
N HIS A 427 0.15 16.78 -9.37
CA HIS A 427 0.41 18.23 -9.30
C HIS A 427 -0.68 19.05 -10.02
N GLN A 428 -0.68 20.38 -9.80
CA GLN A 428 -1.67 21.32 -10.38
C GLN A 428 -1.06 22.43 -11.26
N SER A 429 0.26 22.49 -11.38
CA SER A 429 1.00 23.73 -11.66
C SER A 429 1.01 24.20 -13.13
N ASN A 430 0.60 23.37 -14.09
CA ASN A 430 0.92 23.57 -15.51
C ASN A 430 -0.28 23.77 -16.45
N LEU A 431 -1.51 23.86 -15.92
CA LEU A 431 -2.73 24.05 -16.73
C LEU A 431 -3.23 25.49 -16.67
N TYR A 432 -3.36 26.14 -17.83
CA TYR A 432 -3.76 27.54 -17.96
C TYR A 432 -5.08 27.66 -18.74
N ARG A 433 -6.01 28.48 -18.24
CA ARG A 433 -7.21 28.88 -19.00
C ARG A 433 -6.92 30.13 -19.81
N ILE A 434 -7.19 30.09 -21.12
CA ILE A 434 -6.91 31.22 -22.01
C ILE A 434 -8.00 32.29 -21.84
N LYS A 435 -7.64 33.45 -21.27
CA LYS A 435 -8.60 34.53 -20.95
C LYS A 435 -9.37 35.06 -22.18
N ASN A 436 -8.75 35.04 -23.36
CA ASN A 436 -9.30 35.65 -24.58
C ASN A 436 -10.07 34.67 -25.48
N LYS A 437 -10.23 33.41 -25.08
CA LYS A 437 -10.98 32.40 -25.83
C LYS A 437 -11.82 31.57 -24.87
N GLU A 438 -13.14 31.65 -24.96
CA GLU A 438 -14.03 30.85 -24.10
C GLU A 438 -13.77 29.36 -24.27
N ASN A 439 -13.67 28.65 -23.15
CA ASN A 439 -13.49 27.19 -23.10
C ASN A 439 -12.17 26.66 -23.68
N TYR A 440 -11.13 27.49 -23.86
CA TYR A 440 -9.81 27.02 -24.27
C TYR A 440 -8.84 26.91 -23.09
N TYR A 441 -8.13 25.79 -23.06
CA TYR A 441 -7.12 25.46 -22.06
C TYR A 441 -5.78 25.20 -22.77
N ALA A 442 -4.69 25.50 -22.08
CA ALA A 442 -3.33 25.23 -22.51
C ALA A 442 -2.58 24.54 -21.39
N TYR A 443 -2.02 23.37 -21.66
CA TYR A 443 -1.15 22.65 -20.74
C TYR A 443 0.31 22.83 -21.16
N LYS A 444 1.15 23.35 -20.27
CA LYS A 444 2.59 23.50 -20.49
C LYS A 444 3.30 22.19 -20.16
N ILE A 445 3.91 21.56 -21.16
CA ILE A 445 4.57 20.27 -21.02
C ILE A 445 6.00 20.50 -20.48
N ASP A 446 6.37 19.76 -19.44
CA ASP A 446 7.77 19.54 -19.09
C ASP A 446 8.20 18.17 -19.57
N ILE A 447 9.04 18.18 -20.59
CA ILE A 447 9.51 16.97 -21.28
C ILE A 447 10.57 16.25 -20.44
N ALA A 448 11.31 16.99 -19.61
CA ALA A 448 12.37 16.39 -18.81
C ALA A 448 11.76 15.45 -17.74
N PRO A 449 12.31 14.25 -17.57
CA PRO A 449 11.93 13.40 -16.45
C PRO A 449 12.47 13.95 -15.12
N SER A 450 11.90 13.48 -14.02
CA SER A 450 12.33 13.87 -12.67
C SER A 450 13.78 13.48 -12.36
N ILE A 451 14.28 12.33 -12.87
CA ILE A 451 15.68 11.91 -12.72
C ILE A 451 16.51 12.43 -13.90
N LYS A 452 17.42 13.38 -13.62
CA LYS A 452 18.20 14.10 -14.66
C LYS A 452 19.66 13.64 -14.80
N SER A 453 20.13 12.74 -13.95
CA SER A 453 21.54 12.35 -13.84
C SER A 453 22.03 11.37 -14.92
N PHE A 454 21.15 10.91 -15.82
CA PHE A 454 21.45 9.85 -16.78
C PHE A 454 21.07 10.25 -18.21
N PHE A 455 21.85 9.76 -19.18
CA PHE A 455 21.49 9.81 -20.60
C PHE A 455 20.27 8.91 -20.87
N ILE A 456 19.41 9.32 -21.81
CA ILE A 456 18.18 8.61 -22.17
C ILE A 456 18.23 8.24 -23.64
N LYS A 457 18.24 6.94 -23.95
CA LYS A 457 18.28 6.46 -25.34
C LYS A 457 16.95 6.73 -26.05
N GLN A 458 15.83 6.47 -25.38
CA GLN A 458 14.49 6.76 -25.91
C GLN A 458 13.59 7.38 -24.83
N LEU A 459 13.06 8.57 -25.09
CA LEU A 459 12.09 9.26 -24.24
C LEU A 459 10.74 9.32 -24.96
N ILE A 460 9.69 8.82 -24.30
CA ILE A 460 8.32 8.84 -24.80
C ILE A 460 7.49 9.64 -23.81
N VAL A 461 6.86 10.73 -24.24
CA VAL A 461 5.96 11.54 -23.42
C VAL A 461 4.54 11.42 -23.97
N ARG A 462 3.63 10.87 -23.18
CA ARG A 462 2.23 10.66 -23.54
C ARG A 462 1.33 11.54 -22.69
N ILE A 463 0.61 12.44 -23.34
CA ILE A 463 -0.28 13.39 -22.67
C ILE A 463 -1.72 13.03 -22.99
N SER A 464 -2.40 12.49 -21.99
CA SER A 464 -3.79 12.08 -22.04
C SER A 464 -4.69 13.24 -21.63
N LEU A 465 -5.37 13.85 -22.59
CA LEU A 465 -6.28 14.97 -22.35
C LEU A 465 -7.62 14.51 -21.77
N PRO A 466 -8.41 15.42 -21.15
CA PRO A 466 -9.74 15.08 -20.68
C PRO A 466 -10.63 14.52 -21.81
N PRO A 467 -11.58 13.62 -21.48
CA PRO A 467 -12.55 13.15 -22.47
C PRO A 467 -13.37 14.34 -23.00
N PHE A 468 -13.83 14.30 -24.25
CA PHE A 468 -14.50 15.43 -24.92
C PHE A 468 -13.62 16.68 -25.12
N SER A 469 -12.30 16.50 -25.15
CA SER A 469 -11.39 17.53 -25.65
C SER A 469 -11.53 17.64 -27.17
N ASP A 470 -11.76 18.85 -27.67
CA ASP A 470 -11.85 19.16 -29.10
C ASP A 470 -10.71 20.10 -29.51
N ASN A 471 -10.44 20.22 -30.81
CA ASN A 471 -9.46 21.15 -31.38
C ASN A 471 -8.07 21.06 -30.69
N VAL A 472 -7.58 19.84 -30.51
CA VAL A 472 -6.27 19.59 -29.91
C VAL A 472 -5.19 20.06 -30.88
N ALA A 473 -4.36 20.99 -30.41
CA ALA A 473 -3.23 21.51 -31.15
C ALA A 473 -1.99 21.51 -30.25
N VAL A 474 -0.88 21.02 -30.77
CA VAL A 474 0.41 21.11 -30.09
C VAL A 474 1.16 22.30 -30.68
N VAL A 475 1.48 23.27 -29.84
CA VAL A 475 2.34 24.40 -30.20
C VAL A 475 3.72 24.06 -29.72
N SER A 476 4.64 23.82 -30.66
CA SER A 476 6.06 23.64 -30.41
C SER A 476 6.84 24.75 -31.10
N ARG A 477 7.89 25.25 -30.45
CA ARG A 477 8.92 26.08 -31.11
C ARG A 477 9.97 25.23 -31.82
N ASP A 478 9.95 23.93 -31.58
CA ASP A 478 10.89 22.94 -32.08
C ASP A 478 10.17 22.00 -33.06
N ASP A 479 10.48 22.14 -34.34
CA ASP A 479 9.87 21.37 -35.45
C ASP A 479 10.34 19.91 -35.46
N ARG A 480 11.28 19.52 -34.58
CA ARG A 480 11.85 18.16 -34.49
C ARG A 480 11.00 17.18 -33.67
N VAL A 481 9.95 17.66 -33.03
CA VAL A 481 9.14 16.84 -32.14
C VAL A 481 8.12 16.05 -32.96
N ASN A 482 8.35 14.75 -33.10
CA ASN A 482 7.37 13.84 -33.68
C ASN A 482 6.16 13.76 -32.76
N VAL A 483 5.09 14.45 -33.14
CA VAL A 483 3.80 14.44 -32.44
C VAL A 483 2.90 13.42 -33.12
N LEU A 484 2.56 12.35 -32.41
CA LEU A 484 1.54 11.41 -32.80
C LEU A 484 0.28 11.68 -31.98
N THR A 485 -0.88 11.71 -32.64
CA THR A 485 -2.16 11.83 -31.94
C THR A 485 -2.91 10.51 -32.03
N SER A 486 -3.27 9.94 -30.89
CA SER A 486 -4.10 8.73 -30.80
C SER A 486 -5.31 8.97 -29.90
N LYS A 487 -6.20 7.98 -29.83
CA LYS A 487 -7.39 8.00 -28.96
C LYS A 487 -7.35 6.80 -28.04
N GLN A 488 -7.68 7.02 -26.78
CA GLN A 488 -7.79 5.95 -25.78
C GLN A 488 -9.08 6.08 -24.96
N LYS A 489 -9.47 4.99 -24.30
CA LYS A 489 -10.54 4.97 -23.30
C LYS A 489 -9.97 4.60 -21.95
N GLU A 490 -10.48 5.23 -20.90
CA GLU A 490 -10.25 4.84 -19.52
C GLU A 490 -11.58 4.52 -18.80
N TRP A 491 -11.48 4.21 -17.51
CA TRP A 491 -12.63 4.03 -16.64
C TRP A 491 -13.62 5.20 -16.75
N LEU A 492 -14.91 4.85 -16.89
CA LEU A 492 -16.05 5.76 -17.08
C LEU A 492 -16.07 6.59 -18.39
N ASP A 493 -15.21 6.27 -19.38
CA ASP A 493 -15.25 6.89 -20.72
C ASP A 493 -16.12 6.06 -21.71
N LEU A 494 -17.39 5.84 -21.36
CA LEU A 494 -18.31 4.98 -22.15
C LEU A 494 -18.61 5.57 -23.55
N PHE A 495 -18.94 6.86 -23.61
CA PHE A 495 -19.38 7.55 -24.84
C PHE A 495 -18.38 8.58 -25.38
N SER A 496 -17.13 8.54 -24.90
CA SER A 496 -16.10 9.49 -25.30
C SER A 496 -14.74 8.83 -25.37
N PHE A 497 -13.80 9.55 -25.99
CA PHE A 497 -12.40 9.17 -26.04
C PHE A 497 -11.57 10.31 -25.50
N ARG A 498 -10.43 9.96 -24.94
CA ARG A 498 -9.37 10.90 -24.61
C ARG A 498 -8.42 11.01 -25.78
N ASN A 499 -8.14 12.23 -26.21
CA ASN A 499 -7.06 12.45 -27.17
C ASN A 499 -5.74 12.33 -26.43
N VAL A 500 -4.84 11.52 -26.98
CA VAL A 500 -3.49 11.33 -26.47
C VAL A 500 -2.53 11.96 -27.44
N VAL A 501 -1.71 12.86 -26.92
CA VAL A 501 -0.59 13.46 -27.64
C VAL A 501 0.66 12.71 -27.22
N GLU A 502 1.26 11.95 -28.12
CA GLU A 502 2.51 11.23 -27.89
C GLU A 502 3.65 11.97 -28.58
N ILE A 503 4.72 12.23 -27.81
CA ILE A 503 5.95 12.87 -28.24
C ILE A 503 7.07 11.86 -28.07
N GLN A 504 7.80 11.55 -29.14
CA GLN A 504 8.95 10.67 -29.09
C GLN A 504 10.23 11.45 -29.36
N ILE A 505 11.22 11.29 -28.47
CA ILE A 505 12.54 11.92 -28.57
C ILE A 505 13.61 10.84 -28.38
N GLU A 506 14.48 10.71 -29.37
CA GLU A 506 15.63 9.80 -29.30
C GLU A 506 16.89 10.52 -28.80
N LYS A 507 17.75 9.80 -28.07
CA LYS A 507 19.06 10.27 -27.58
C LYS A 507 18.97 11.60 -26.85
N PHE A 508 18.19 11.61 -25.78
CA PHE A 508 17.95 12.77 -24.96
C PHE A 508 18.90 12.81 -23.76
N PHE A 509 19.56 13.95 -23.55
CA PHE A 509 20.30 14.21 -22.31
C PHE A 509 19.60 15.34 -21.54
N PRO A 510 19.03 15.06 -20.35
CA PRO A 510 18.38 16.09 -19.55
C PRO A 510 19.37 17.22 -19.24
N PRO A 511 19.01 18.48 -19.52
CA PRO A 511 19.87 19.60 -19.20
C PRO A 511 19.91 19.82 -17.69
N MET A 512 21.11 19.93 -17.14
CA MET A 512 21.31 20.28 -15.73
C MET A 512 20.85 21.71 -15.41
N ASP A 513 20.92 22.62 -16.40
CA ASP A 513 20.39 23.99 -16.33
C ASP A 513 19.02 24.09 -17.02
N GLU A 514 17.98 24.31 -16.23
CA GLU A 514 16.53 24.15 -16.52
C GLU A 514 15.88 25.03 -17.62
N ASN A 515 16.59 25.50 -18.64
CA ASN A 515 16.00 26.38 -19.67
C ASN A 515 15.78 25.73 -21.05
N TYR A 516 15.80 24.40 -21.15
CA TYR A 516 16.00 23.75 -22.46
C TYR A 516 14.77 23.63 -23.37
N TYR A 517 13.54 23.64 -22.85
CA TYR A 517 12.35 23.74 -23.69
C TYR A 517 11.44 24.82 -23.16
N GLN A 518 11.66 26.05 -23.63
CA GLN A 518 10.65 27.10 -23.50
C GLN A 518 9.54 26.84 -24.52
N ASP A 519 8.42 26.34 -23.98
CA ASP A 519 7.04 26.51 -24.46
C ASP A 519 6.49 25.45 -25.43
N LEU A 520 6.56 24.15 -25.06
CA LEU A 520 5.69 23.14 -25.66
C LEU A 520 4.33 23.16 -24.95
N LEU A 521 3.29 23.53 -25.69
CA LEU A 521 1.94 23.74 -25.17
C LEU A 521 0.94 22.86 -25.89
N VAL A 522 0.15 22.08 -25.15
CA VAL A 522 -1.02 21.41 -25.70
C VAL A 522 -2.24 22.28 -25.45
N MET A 523 -2.81 22.80 -26.54
CA MET A 523 -4.03 23.57 -26.53
C MET A 523 -5.21 22.67 -26.85
N TYR A 524 -6.31 22.81 -26.10
CA TYR A 524 -7.54 22.09 -26.37
C TYR A 524 -8.76 22.90 -25.94
N LYS A 525 -9.89 22.62 -26.58
CA LYS A 525 -11.20 23.18 -26.23
C LYS A 525 -11.94 22.20 -25.32
N PHE A 526 -12.46 22.68 -24.20
CA PHE A 526 -13.21 21.88 -23.24
C PHE A 526 -14.40 22.67 -22.66
N ARG A 527 -15.62 22.24 -22.96
CA ARG A 527 -16.85 22.98 -22.62
C ARG A 527 -17.21 22.80 -21.16
N PHE A 528 -17.80 23.83 -20.54
CA PHE A 528 -18.23 23.79 -19.14
C PHE A 528 -19.11 22.57 -18.80
N PHE A 529 -20.14 22.27 -19.61
CA PHE A 529 -21.02 21.11 -19.36
C PHE A 529 -20.30 19.75 -19.31
N ASN A 530 -19.14 19.62 -19.97
CA ASN A 530 -18.39 18.36 -20.00
C ASN A 530 -17.82 17.99 -18.63
N HIS A 531 -17.64 18.95 -17.70
CA HIS A 531 -17.18 18.68 -16.33
C HIS A 531 -18.14 17.79 -15.55
N PHE A 532 -19.44 17.84 -15.89
CA PHE A 532 -20.50 17.11 -15.18
C PHE A 532 -20.87 15.79 -15.85
N TRP A 533 -20.35 15.51 -17.04
CA TRP A 533 -20.79 14.35 -17.83
C TRP A 533 -20.55 13.02 -17.12
N LYS A 534 -19.39 12.84 -16.48
CA LYS A 534 -19.08 11.61 -15.72
C LYS A 534 -20.03 11.42 -14.53
N ALA A 535 -20.33 12.50 -13.80
CA ALA A 535 -21.26 12.44 -12.68
C ALA A 535 -22.69 12.12 -13.16
N LEU A 536 -23.15 12.78 -14.22
CA LEU A 536 -24.45 12.51 -14.84
C LEU A 536 -24.57 11.05 -15.30
N LEU A 537 -23.50 10.50 -15.88
CA LEU A 537 -23.47 9.11 -16.33
C LEU A 537 -23.60 8.11 -15.17
N VAL A 538 -22.92 8.34 -14.04
CA VAL A 538 -23.07 7.50 -12.84
C VAL A 538 -24.50 7.60 -12.28
N ILE A 539 -25.09 8.80 -12.28
CA ILE A 539 -26.49 9.02 -11.87
C ILE A 539 -27.46 8.27 -12.80
N LEU A 540 -27.24 8.30 -14.11
CA LEU A 540 -28.09 7.60 -15.08
C LEU A 540 -27.98 6.08 -14.95
N ILE A 541 -26.77 5.54 -14.75
CA ILE A 541 -26.55 4.10 -14.55
C ILE A 541 -27.22 3.63 -13.25
N THR A 542 -27.02 4.37 -12.15
CA THR A 542 -27.65 4.06 -10.87
C THR A 542 -29.18 4.17 -10.94
N PHE A 543 -29.70 5.21 -11.61
CA PHE A 543 -31.14 5.35 -11.85
C PHE A 543 -31.70 4.20 -12.70
N ALA A 544 -31.01 3.79 -13.77
CA ALA A 544 -31.43 2.66 -14.60
C ALA A 544 -31.42 1.35 -13.81
N ALA A 545 -30.42 1.13 -12.94
CA ALA A 545 -30.36 -0.03 -12.06
C ALA A 545 -31.53 -0.05 -11.05
N ILE A 546 -31.83 1.09 -10.44
CA ILE A 546 -32.99 1.23 -9.53
C ILE A 546 -34.30 1.00 -10.29
N LEU A 547 -34.46 1.58 -11.48
CA LEU A 547 -35.64 1.40 -12.31
C LEU A 547 -35.81 -0.06 -12.71
N LEU A 548 -34.72 -0.75 -13.07
CA LEU A 548 -34.73 -2.18 -13.38
C LEU A 548 -35.15 -3.01 -12.16
N LEU A 549 -34.64 -2.70 -10.97
CA LEU A 549 -35.06 -3.35 -9.73
C LEU A 549 -36.55 -3.13 -9.44
N CYS A 550 -37.07 -1.91 -9.67
CA CYS A 550 -38.49 -1.62 -9.55
C CYS A 550 -39.33 -2.42 -10.56
N LEU A 551 -38.89 -2.51 -11.81
CA LEU A 551 -39.59 -3.27 -12.86
C LEU A 551 -39.57 -4.77 -12.58
N LEU A 552 -38.45 -5.31 -12.10
CA LEU A 552 -38.33 -6.72 -11.70
C LEU A 552 -39.26 -7.07 -10.52
N ARG A 553 -39.51 -6.11 -9.62
CA ARG A 553 -40.46 -6.28 -8.50
C ARG A 553 -41.93 -6.28 -8.94
N GLU A 554 -42.28 -5.53 -9.98
CA GLU A 554 -43.66 -5.38 -10.46
C GLU A 554 -44.08 -6.50 -11.44
N LEU A 555 -43.15 -7.32 -11.92
CA LEU A 555 -43.46 -8.43 -12.83
C LEU A 555 -44.10 -9.61 -12.07
N PRO A 556 -45.33 -10.05 -12.42
CA PRO A 556 -46.04 -11.09 -11.70
C PRO A 556 -45.58 -12.47 -12.18
N PHE A 557 -44.58 -13.02 -11.52
CA PHE A 557 -44.26 -14.45 -11.61
C PHE A 557 -44.57 -15.09 -10.26
N ASP A 558 -45.77 -15.66 -10.08
CA ASP A 558 -46.04 -16.45 -8.88
C ASP A 558 -47.07 -17.57 -9.09
N PHE A 559 -46.58 -18.82 -8.96
CA PHE A 559 -47.35 -20.07 -8.99
C PHE A 559 -47.54 -20.57 -7.54
N ASN A 560 -48.63 -20.20 -6.83
CA ASN A 560 -49.29 -20.96 -5.73
C ASN A 560 -50.04 -20.07 -4.70
N ARG A 561 -51.23 -19.56 -5.04
CA ARG A 561 -51.92 -18.55 -4.20
C ARG A 561 -53.01 -19.05 -3.23
N ALA A 562 -53.37 -20.33 -3.22
CA ALA A 562 -54.56 -20.80 -2.49
C ALA A 562 -54.27 -21.48 -1.13
N LYS A 563 -53.12 -22.12 -0.96
CA LYS A 563 -52.81 -22.91 0.25
C LYS A 563 -52.15 -22.07 1.35
N GLU A 564 -51.34 -21.10 0.95
CA GLU A 564 -50.53 -20.29 1.88
C GLU A 564 -51.35 -19.26 2.68
N ASN A 565 -52.51 -18.82 2.16
CA ASN A 565 -53.34 -17.82 2.83
C ASN A 565 -54.22 -18.38 3.97
N ALA A 566 -54.46 -19.70 4.02
CA ALA A 566 -55.22 -20.34 5.10
C ALA A 566 -54.33 -20.64 6.31
N ASP A 567 -53.15 -21.22 6.07
CA ASP A 567 -52.19 -21.59 7.12
C ASP A 567 -51.61 -20.35 7.83
N LYS A 568 -51.47 -19.24 7.10
CA LYS A 568 -50.95 -17.99 7.66
C LYS A 568 -51.91 -17.32 8.64
N ARG A 569 -53.24 -17.41 8.39
CA ARG A 569 -54.26 -16.86 9.33
C ARG A 569 -54.36 -17.69 10.61
N GLU A 570 -54.27 -19.01 10.52
CA GLU A 570 -54.34 -19.89 11.70
C GLU A 570 -53.07 -19.77 12.57
N SER A 571 -51.90 -19.60 11.95
CA SER A 571 -50.64 -19.34 12.65
C SER A 571 -50.60 -17.99 13.35
N GLU A 572 -51.14 -16.94 12.73
CA GLU A 572 -51.17 -15.58 13.32
C GLU A 572 -52.14 -15.51 14.51
N GLU A 573 -53.31 -16.16 14.44
CA GLU A 573 -54.25 -16.25 15.57
C GLU A 573 -53.68 -17.07 16.74
N HIS A 574 -52.93 -18.16 16.46
CA HIS A 574 -52.30 -18.97 17.51
C HIS A 574 -51.17 -18.24 18.24
N ALA A 575 -50.35 -17.47 17.50
CA ALA A 575 -49.28 -16.66 18.08
C ALA A 575 -49.83 -15.54 18.99
N ALA A 576 -50.89 -14.85 18.54
CA ALA A 576 -51.54 -13.81 19.33
C ALA A 576 -52.18 -14.34 20.62
N PHE A 577 -52.76 -15.55 20.59
CA PHE A 577 -53.31 -16.22 21.78
C PHE A 577 -52.21 -16.56 22.81
N LEU A 578 -51.07 -17.08 22.37
CA LEU A 578 -49.94 -17.43 23.24
C LEU A 578 -49.31 -16.21 23.92
N GLU A 579 -49.18 -15.10 23.19
CA GLU A 579 -48.65 -13.85 23.72
C GLU A 579 -49.54 -13.30 24.83
N LYS A 580 -50.86 -13.30 24.63
CA LYS A 580 -51.81 -12.83 25.64
C LYS A 580 -51.94 -13.75 26.85
N CYS A 581 -51.77 -15.07 26.69
CA CYS A 581 -51.70 -15.99 27.84
C CYS A 581 -50.51 -15.67 28.75
N LYS A 582 -49.37 -15.32 28.14
CA LYS A 582 -48.14 -14.95 28.86
C LYS A 582 -48.32 -13.63 29.63
N GLU A 583 -48.91 -12.62 28.98
CA GLU A 583 -49.21 -11.33 29.62
C GLU A 583 -50.14 -11.50 30.83
N LEU A 584 -51.18 -12.33 30.72
CA LEU A 584 -52.05 -12.63 31.86
C LEU A 584 -51.28 -13.29 33.02
N TYR A 585 -50.42 -14.27 32.74
CA TYR A 585 -49.62 -14.93 33.79
C TYR A 585 -48.70 -13.93 34.52
N GLU A 586 -47.98 -13.08 33.79
CA GLU A 586 -47.07 -12.09 34.37
C GLU A 586 -47.83 -11.09 35.25
N ASN A 587 -49.01 -10.63 34.81
CA ASN A 587 -49.86 -9.75 35.61
C ASN A 587 -50.37 -10.44 36.89
N LEU A 588 -50.83 -11.69 36.78
CA LEU A 588 -51.34 -12.46 37.92
C LEU A 588 -50.25 -12.82 38.95
N SER A 589 -49.05 -13.18 38.48
CA SER A 589 -47.89 -13.44 39.35
C SER A 589 -47.49 -12.16 40.09
N TYR A 590 -47.35 -11.03 39.37
CA TYR A 590 -46.97 -9.74 39.96
C TYR A 590 -47.93 -9.26 41.06
N ILE A 591 -49.25 -9.32 40.83
CA ILE A 591 -50.22 -8.87 41.85
C ILE A 591 -50.26 -9.82 43.06
N SER A 592 -50.05 -11.12 42.86
CA SER A 592 -50.04 -12.12 43.93
C SER A 592 -48.79 -11.99 44.80
N ASP A 593 -47.63 -11.74 44.19
CA ASP A 593 -46.38 -11.45 44.90
C ASP A 593 -46.49 -10.20 45.77
N ARG A 594 -47.15 -9.14 45.28
CA ARG A 594 -47.38 -7.94 46.09
C ARG A 594 -48.27 -8.21 47.31
N LEU A 595 -49.31 -9.03 47.14
CA LEU A 595 -50.18 -9.41 48.26
C LEU A 595 -49.39 -10.24 49.29
N ILE A 596 -48.63 -11.23 48.85
CA ILE A 596 -47.81 -12.09 49.73
C ILE A 596 -46.72 -11.27 50.44
N GLN A 597 -46.04 -10.37 49.72
CA GLN A 597 -45.03 -9.48 50.28
C GLN A 597 -45.59 -8.55 51.35
N SER A 598 -46.83 -8.04 51.16
CA SER A 598 -47.50 -7.17 52.14
C SER A 598 -47.66 -7.82 53.53
N MET A 599 -47.67 -9.16 53.58
CA MET A 599 -47.78 -9.93 54.82
C MET A 599 -46.46 -10.55 55.31
N SER A 600 -45.53 -10.87 54.41
CA SER A 600 -44.32 -11.65 54.70
C SER A 600 -43.39 -11.03 55.75
N ASN A 601 -43.43 -9.70 55.91
CA ASN A 601 -42.56 -8.94 56.81
C ASN A 601 -43.24 -8.49 58.11
N LEU A 602 -44.50 -8.89 58.35
CA LEU A 602 -45.28 -8.45 59.52
C LEU A 602 -45.28 -9.53 60.62
N THR A 603 -45.06 -9.10 61.86
CA THR A 603 -45.17 -9.97 63.04
C THR A 603 -46.63 -10.36 63.32
N PRO A 604 -46.90 -11.46 64.04
CA PRO A 604 -48.27 -11.88 64.38
C PRO A 604 -49.13 -10.78 65.02
N GLU A 605 -48.53 -9.96 65.88
CA GLU A 605 -49.20 -8.84 66.56
C GLU A 605 -49.52 -7.67 65.60
N GLU A 606 -48.61 -7.40 64.65
CA GLU A 606 -48.82 -6.39 63.60
C GLU A 606 -49.88 -6.83 62.59
N LYS A 607 -49.95 -8.13 62.26
CA LYS A 607 -51.00 -8.70 61.40
C LYS A 607 -52.39 -8.52 62.01
N ILE A 608 -52.53 -8.68 63.34
CA ILE A 608 -53.79 -8.43 64.05
C ILE A 608 -54.15 -6.94 64.03
N ARG A 609 -53.16 -6.06 64.27
CA ARG A 609 -53.37 -4.60 64.27
C ARG A 609 -53.76 -4.04 62.90
N ARG A 610 -53.16 -4.58 61.83
CA ARG A 610 -53.39 -4.14 60.43
C ARG A 610 -54.36 -5.04 59.68
N LYS A 611 -55.15 -5.85 60.40
CA LYS A 611 -56.05 -6.84 59.80
C LYS A 611 -57.00 -6.23 58.77
N MET A 612 -57.57 -5.05 59.05
CA MET A 612 -58.47 -4.36 58.11
C MET A 612 -57.75 -3.92 56.84
N GLU A 613 -56.55 -3.34 56.95
CA GLU A 613 -55.73 -2.91 55.80
C GLU A 613 -55.30 -4.10 54.93
N LEU A 614 -54.99 -5.23 55.56
CA LEU A 614 -54.62 -6.46 54.86
C LEU A 614 -55.82 -7.09 54.14
N LEU A 615 -57.01 -7.07 54.76
CA LEU A 615 -58.24 -7.52 54.10
C LEU A 615 -58.62 -6.61 52.91
N GLU A 616 -58.44 -5.29 53.02
CA GLU A 616 -58.63 -4.37 51.89
C GLU A 616 -57.63 -4.63 50.74
N ALA A 617 -56.38 -4.99 51.07
CA ALA A 617 -55.39 -5.39 50.08
C ALA A 617 -55.74 -6.71 49.37
N GLU A 618 -56.34 -7.66 50.09
CA GLU A 618 -56.85 -8.92 49.54
C GLU A 618 -58.07 -8.71 48.65
N ASP A 619 -59.01 -7.87 49.06
CA ASP A 619 -60.17 -7.49 48.24
C ASP A 619 -59.74 -6.80 46.95
N LYS A 620 -58.78 -5.87 47.05
CA LYS A 620 -58.20 -5.20 45.87
C LYS A 620 -57.49 -6.18 44.94
N TRP A 621 -56.72 -7.12 45.51
CA TRP A 621 -56.06 -8.16 44.73
C TRP A 621 -57.08 -9.07 44.02
N THR A 622 -58.15 -9.47 44.70
CA THR A 622 -59.24 -10.26 44.10
C THR A 622 -59.93 -9.48 42.97
N TYR A 623 -60.15 -8.17 43.13
CA TYR A 623 -60.68 -7.32 42.07
C TYR A 623 -59.77 -7.27 40.84
N ASP A 624 -58.47 -6.99 41.05
CA ASP A 624 -57.48 -6.91 39.97
C ASP A 624 -57.36 -8.27 39.25
N PHE A 625 -57.39 -9.39 39.98
CA PHE A 625 -57.42 -10.73 39.41
C PHE A 625 -58.63 -10.95 38.49
N ILE A 626 -59.84 -10.60 38.95
CA ILE A 626 -61.07 -10.73 38.16
C ILE A 626 -61.02 -9.81 36.93
N TYR A 627 -60.48 -8.60 37.07
CA TYR A 627 -60.34 -7.64 35.98
C TYR A 627 -59.47 -8.21 34.84
N PHE A 628 -58.25 -8.65 35.15
CA PHE A 628 -57.32 -9.15 34.13
C PHE A 628 -57.82 -10.44 33.47
N THR A 629 -58.42 -11.36 34.24
CA THR A 629 -58.97 -12.61 33.70
C THR A 629 -60.20 -12.37 32.82
N LYS A 630 -61.06 -11.41 33.17
CA LYS A 630 -62.24 -11.04 32.36
C LYS A 630 -61.85 -10.32 31.06
N GLU A 631 -60.87 -9.43 31.12
CA GLU A 631 -60.35 -8.75 29.93
C GLU A 631 -59.72 -9.74 28.95
N PHE A 632 -58.92 -10.68 29.46
CA PHE A 632 -58.36 -11.77 28.67
C PHE A 632 -59.45 -12.65 28.04
N TYR A 633 -60.45 -13.08 28.80
CA TYR A 633 -61.54 -13.92 28.29
C TYR A 633 -62.33 -13.21 27.16
N ARG A 634 -62.64 -11.91 27.32
CA ARG A 634 -63.37 -11.12 26.31
C ARG A 634 -62.61 -11.03 24.98
N ASN A 635 -61.28 -10.97 25.02
CA ASN A 635 -60.46 -10.88 23.81
C ASN A 635 -60.42 -12.18 23.00
N PHE A 636 -60.80 -13.33 23.60
CA PHE A 636 -60.72 -14.65 22.97
C PHE A 636 -62.02 -15.46 22.98
N GLU A 637 -63.14 -14.85 23.39
CA GLU A 637 -64.47 -15.48 23.48
C GLU A 637 -64.95 -16.07 22.13
N ASN A 638 -64.58 -15.43 21.02
CA ASN A 638 -64.91 -15.84 19.65
C ASN A 638 -63.83 -16.70 18.97
N SER A 639 -62.75 -17.07 19.67
CA SER A 639 -61.66 -17.85 19.08
C SER A 639 -62.06 -19.31 18.82
N SER A 640 -61.41 -19.94 17.83
CA SER A 640 -61.60 -21.34 17.46
C SER A 640 -61.10 -22.34 18.53
N ASN A 641 -60.33 -21.89 19.51
CA ASN A 641 -59.59 -22.73 20.47
C ASN A 641 -60.21 -22.74 21.88
N LYS A 642 -61.55 -22.85 21.96
CA LYS A 642 -62.33 -22.73 23.22
C LYS A 642 -61.92 -23.70 24.32
N GLN A 643 -61.50 -24.92 23.96
CA GLN A 643 -61.07 -25.94 24.94
C GLN A 643 -59.77 -25.54 25.67
N SER A 644 -58.81 -24.98 24.93
CA SER A 644 -57.51 -24.55 25.47
C SER A 644 -57.65 -23.29 26.32
N LEU A 645 -58.52 -22.36 25.90
CA LEU A 645 -58.89 -21.18 26.68
C LEU A 645 -59.53 -21.56 28.02
N GLN A 646 -60.51 -22.48 28.02
CA GLN A 646 -61.18 -22.89 29.25
C GLN A 646 -60.22 -23.55 30.25
N ASN A 647 -59.36 -24.47 29.77
CA ASN A 647 -58.39 -25.16 30.62
C ASN A 647 -57.36 -24.21 31.25
N TYR A 648 -56.91 -23.20 30.50
CA TYR A 648 -56.00 -22.18 31.04
C TYR A 648 -56.68 -21.31 32.09
N MET A 649 -57.93 -20.89 31.85
CA MET A 649 -58.72 -20.10 32.80
C MET A 649 -58.99 -20.86 34.09
N ASP A 650 -59.37 -22.14 34.01
CA ASP A 650 -59.62 -22.98 35.19
C ASP A 650 -58.36 -23.09 36.07
N LYS A 651 -57.17 -23.15 35.47
CA LYS A 651 -55.90 -23.16 36.21
C LYS A 651 -55.55 -21.80 36.82
N CYS A 652 -55.87 -20.68 36.16
CA CYS A 652 -55.74 -19.35 36.75
C CYS A 652 -56.63 -19.18 37.99
N PHE A 653 -57.89 -19.63 37.93
CA PHE A 653 -58.81 -19.57 39.08
C PHE A 653 -58.37 -20.50 40.21
N ASN A 654 -57.81 -21.68 39.90
CA ASN A 654 -57.24 -22.55 40.91
C ASN A 654 -56.03 -21.89 41.62
N TYR A 655 -55.16 -21.22 40.86
CA TYR A 655 -54.03 -20.47 41.44
C TYR A 655 -54.53 -19.37 42.39
N HIS A 656 -55.55 -18.60 41.98
CA HIS A 656 -56.17 -17.59 42.84
C HIS A 656 -56.76 -18.18 44.13
N ALA A 657 -57.51 -19.28 44.04
CA ALA A 657 -58.09 -19.92 45.22
C ALA A 657 -57.03 -20.38 46.23
N ILE A 658 -55.89 -20.90 45.75
CA ILE A 658 -54.78 -21.36 46.60
C ILE A 658 -54.05 -20.17 47.25
N VAL A 659 -53.81 -19.09 46.52
CA VAL A 659 -53.19 -17.86 47.07
C VAL A 659 -54.11 -17.22 48.11
N LYS A 660 -55.41 -17.14 47.86
CA LYS A 660 -56.41 -16.61 48.80
C LYS A 660 -56.45 -17.45 50.09
N LYS A 661 -56.51 -18.78 49.95
CA LYS A 661 -56.49 -19.70 51.10
C LYS A 661 -55.21 -19.57 51.91
N TYR A 662 -54.06 -19.40 51.26
CA TYR A 662 -52.80 -19.13 51.94
C TYR A 662 -52.84 -17.81 52.71
N PHE A 663 -53.35 -16.75 52.08
CA PHE A 663 -53.50 -15.43 52.72
C PHE A 663 -54.39 -15.51 53.96
N GLU A 664 -55.56 -16.15 53.87
CA GLU A 664 -56.49 -16.34 54.99
C GLU A 664 -55.88 -17.16 56.13
N ALA A 665 -55.17 -18.25 55.81
CA ALA A 665 -54.47 -19.08 56.79
C ALA A 665 -53.35 -18.31 57.52
N GLN A 666 -52.59 -17.48 56.80
CA GLN A 666 -51.55 -16.62 57.37
C GLN A 666 -52.12 -15.47 58.21
N LEU A 667 -53.36 -15.06 57.97
CA LEU A 667 -54.08 -14.06 58.77
C LEU A 667 -54.61 -14.68 60.08
N LEU A 668 -54.94 -15.97 60.07
CA LEU A 668 -55.40 -16.77 61.22
C LEU A 668 -54.27 -17.45 62.01
N ASN A 669 -53.01 -17.25 61.60
CA ASN A 669 -51.82 -17.81 62.24
C ASN A 669 -51.76 -19.36 62.22
N ASP A 670 -52.37 -19.99 61.20
CA ASP A 670 -52.32 -21.44 61.01
C ASP A 670 -50.99 -21.86 60.35
N LEU A 671 -50.19 -22.65 61.08
CA LEU A 671 -48.83 -23.04 60.70
C LEU A 671 -48.78 -24.23 59.72
N ASN A 672 -49.92 -24.85 59.40
CA ASN A 672 -49.94 -26.06 58.56
C ASN A 672 -49.88 -25.80 57.05
N LEU A 673 -50.17 -24.57 56.58
CA LEU A 673 -50.11 -24.18 55.17
C LEU A 673 -48.83 -23.39 54.87
N ASN A 674 -47.93 -24.02 54.11
CA ASN A 674 -46.64 -23.45 53.70
C ASN A 674 -46.71 -22.93 52.25
N LEU A 675 -45.88 -21.93 51.92
CA LEU A 675 -45.65 -21.37 50.56
C LEU A 675 -45.44 -22.41 49.45
N LYS A 676 -45.17 -23.66 49.81
CA LYS A 676 -45.03 -24.81 48.90
C LYS A 676 -46.28 -25.08 48.05
N GLU A 677 -47.49 -24.94 48.59
CA GLU A 677 -48.72 -25.17 47.80
C GLU A 677 -48.95 -24.05 46.77
N VAL A 678 -48.65 -22.81 47.14
CA VAL A 678 -48.71 -21.64 46.24
C VAL A 678 -47.66 -21.80 45.12
N ALA A 679 -46.42 -22.14 45.46
CA ALA A 679 -45.36 -22.37 44.49
C ALA A 679 -45.67 -23.55 43.55
N GLN A 680 -46.35 -24.58 44.03
CA GLN A 680 -46.77 -25.72 43.20
C GLN A 680 -47.90 -25.32 42.24
N ALA A 681 -48.88 -24.53 42.68
CA ALA A 681 -49.94 -24.02 41.83
C ALA A 681 -49.42 -23.07 40.74
N GLU A 682 -48.45 -22.21 41.08
CA GLU A 682 -47.78 -21.35 40.11
C GLU A 682 -46.99 -22.15 39.07
N LYS A 683 -46.30 -23.21 39.52
CA LYS A 683 -45.56 -24.12 38.66
C LYS A 683 -46.47 -24.86 37.67
N GLU A 684 -47.66 -25.27 38.08
CA GLU A 684 -48.64 -25.89 37.19
C GLU A 684 -49.15 -24.93 36.11
N LEU A 685 -49.36 -23.65 36.46
CA LEU A 685 -49.79 -22.62 35.52
C LEU A 685 -48.69 -22.31 34.48
N LEU A 686 -47.44 -22.20 34.94
CA LEU A 686 -46.28 -22.02 34.07
C LEU A 686 -46.06 -23.24 33.15
N LEU A 687 -46.34 -24.45 33.64
CA LEU A 687 -46.26 -25.66 32.84
C LEU A 687 -47.33 -25.74 31.76
N LEU A 688 -48.55 -25.31 32.06
CA LEU A 688 -49.61 -25.24 31.05
C LEU A 688 -49.27 -24.22 29.97
N LEU A 689 -48.73 -23.05 30.34
CA LEU A 689 -48.27 -22.03 29.39
C LEU A 689 -47.15 -22.56 28.48
N ASN A 690 -46.22 -23.35 29.03
CA ASN A 690 -45.15 -23.97 28.27
C ASN A 690 -45.66 -25.13 27.39
N ALA A 691 -46.63 -25.90 27.87
CA ALA A 691 -47.28 -26.96 27.08
C ALA A 691 -48.05 -26.38 25.87
N LEU A 692 -48.73 -25.25 26.07
CA LEU A 692 -49.43 -24.51 24.99
C LEU A 692 -48.44 -23.98 23.93
N LYS A 693 -47.24 -23.52 24.33
CA LYS A 693 -46.17 -23.11 23.40
C LYS A 693 -45.58 -24.27 22.59
N SER A 694 -45.51 -25.45 23.20
CA SER A 694 -44.81 -26.60 22.61
C SER A 694 -45.61 -27.33 21.52
N GLY A 695 -46.84 -26.91 21.22
CA GLY A 695 -47.65 -27.55 20.18
C GLY A 695 -47.80 -29.05 20.42
N GLY A 696 -48.51 -29.44 21.49
CA GLY A 696 -48.96 -30.82 21.69
C GLY A 696 -47.85 -31.87 21.79
N GLY A 697 -47.31 -32.09 22.99
CA GLY A 697 -46.45 -33.24 23.27
C GLY A 697 -46.38 -33.57 24.75
N LYS A 698 -47.03 -34.65 25.17
CA LYS A 698 -46.97 -35.21 26.53
C LYS A 698 -45.54 -35.67 26.88
N ASN A 699 -44.94 -35.16 27.96
CA ASN A 699 -44.43 -35.91 29.14
C ASN A 699 -43.14 -35.35 29.79
N ASN A 700 -43.25 -35.29 31.13
CA ASN A 700 -42.23 -35.45 32.18
C ASN A 700 -41.39 -34.26 32.67
N LEU A 701 -41.55 -34.05 33.97
CA LEU A 701 -41.07 -32.96 34.81
C LEU A 701 -40.42 -33.58 36.06
N SER A 702 -39.18 -33.23 36.42
CA SER A 702 -38.74 -33.12 37.83
C SER A 702 -37.23 -32.84 38.01
N ASN A 703 -36.96 -31.89 38.91
CA ASN A 703 -35.79 -31.72 39.81
C ASN A 703 -34.69 -30.69 39.51
N ALA A 704 -34.66 -29.60 40.32
CA ALA A 704 -33.46 -28.84 40.71
C ALA A 704 -33.68 -28.09 42.06
N PRO A 705 -32.68 -27.97 42.97
CA PRO A 705 -32.77 -27.21 44.23
C PRO A 705 -31.89 -25.92 44.29
N PRO A 706 -31.97 -25.08 45.36
CA PRO A 706 -31.62 -23.64 45.35
C PRO A 706 -30.32 -23.22 46.10
N LEU A 707 -29.93 -21.93 45.96
CA LEU A 707 -28.71 -21.28 46.48
C LEU A 707 -29.02 -20.02 47.33
N GLU A 708 -28.13 -19.68 48.28
CA GLU A 708 -28.27 -18.55 49.21
C GLU A 708 -27.08 -17.54 49.19
N ASP A 709 -27.26 -16.47 49.96
CA ASP A 709 -26.82 -15.08 49.84
C ASP A 709 -25.43 -14.76 50.45
N THR A 710 -24.86 -13.59 50.10
CA THR A 710 -24.21 -12.61 51.00
C THR A 710 -23.40 -11.55 50.25
N SER A 711 -23.27 -10.39 50.91
CA SER A 711 -22.93 -9.06 50.42
C SER A 711 -21.70 -8.44 51.12
N LYS A 712 -21.18 -7.34 50.52
CA LYS A 712 -20.39 -6.21 51.08
C LYS A 712 -18.84 -6.13 50.91
N LYS A 713 -18.48 -5.11 50.09
CA LYS A 713 -17.54 -3.96 50.27
C LYS A 713 -15.99 -4.07 50.15
N ARG A 714 -15.51 -3.47 49.04
CA ARG A 714 -14.62 -2.28 48.84
C ARG A 714 -13.16 -2.21 49.37
N LEU A 715 -12.23 -2.28 48.38
CA LEU A 715 -11.06 -1.42 48.01
C LEU A 715 -10.19 -0.66 49.02
N LEU A 716 -8.86 -0.84 48.88
CA LEU A 716 -7.87 0.25 48.67
C LEU A 716 -6.53 -0.28 48.08
N LEU A 717 -5.72 0.64 47.52
CA LEU A 717 -4.81 0.51 46.37
C LEU A 717 -3.35 0.02 46.61
N SER A 718 -2.79 -0.45 45.49
CA SER A 718 -1.43 -0.25 44.92
C SER A 718 -0.26 -1.25 45.17
N GLU A 719 0.34 -1.59 44.01
CA GLU A 719 1.68 -2.15 43.69
C GLU A 719 2.05 -3.60 44.07
N ILE A 720 1.94 -4.56 43.12
CA ILE A 720 2.83 -5.74 43.08
C ILE A 720 3.20 -6.19 41.65
N LYS A 721 4.51 -6.30 41.43
CA LYS A 721 5.33 -7.05 40.45
C LYS A 721 4.66 -8.27 39.79
N LEU A 722 4.66 -8.29 38.46
CA LEU A 722 4.11 -9.34 37.58
C LEU A 722 4.90 -10.67 37.51
N ASN A 723 5.95 -10.88 38.33
CA ASN A 723 6.75 -12.13 38.29
C ASN A 723 6.43 -13.19 39.36
N ASN A 724 5.39 -13.01 40.18
CA ASN A 724 5.04 -14.00 41.23
C ASN A 724 3.64 -14.62 41.14
N ARG A 725 2.87 -14.41 40.05
CA ARG A 725 1.47 -14.89 39.96
C ARG A 725 1.30 -16.43 39.98
N PHE A 726 2.35 -17.18 39.66
CA PHE A 726 2.25 -18.64 39.48
C PHE A 726 2.93 -19.47 40.57
N LYS A 727 3.53 -18.86 41.60
CA LYS A 727 4.33 -19.62 42.58
C LYS A 727 3.58 -20.10 43.82
N ASN A 728 2.48 -19.45 44.24
CA ASN A 728 1.95 -19.71 45.59
C ASN A 728 0.61 -20.44 45.71
N ASP A 729 -0.27 -20.50 44.70
CA ASP A 729 -1.37 -21.48 44.66
C ASP A 729 -2.13 -21.45 43.31
N ILE A 730 -1.58 -22.05 42.25
CA ILE A 730 -2.27 -22.22 40.96
C ILE A 730 -3.61 -22.94 41.15
N LYS A 731 -3.69 -23.91 42.07
CA LYS A 731 -4.91 -24.68 42.33
C LYS A 731 -5.98 -23.84 43.03
N GLY A 732 -5.60 -22.95 43.94
CA GLY A 732 -6.50 -21.98 44.59
C GLY A 732 -6.98 -20.90 43.66
N PHE A 733 -6.12 -20.37 42.77
CA PHE A 733 -6.53 -19.42 41.73
C PHE A 733 -7.50 -20.06 40.73
N ILE A 734 -7.21 -21.27 40.23
CA ILE A 734 -8.11 -22.00 39.31
C ILE A 734 -9.43 -22.34 39.99
N ARG A 735 -9.42 -22.72 41.27
CA ARG A 735 -10.63 -22.99 42.05
C ARG A 735 -11.46 -21.73 42.27
N ASN A 736 -10.83 -20.59 42.56
CA ASN A 736 -11.50 -19.31 42.71
C ASN A 736 -12.05 -18.78 41.39
N VAL A 737 -11.34 -18.95 40.27
CA VAL A 737 -11.84 -18.57 38.93
C VAL A 737 -13.02 -19.48 38.54
N ARG A 738 -12.90 -20.81 38.66
CA ARG A 738 -14.04 -21.72 38.37
C ARG A 738 -15.24 -21.45 39.26
N SER A 739 -15.02 -21.37 40.57
CA SER A 739 -16.07 -21.01 41.54
C SER A 739 -16.66 -19.64 41.24
N PHE A 740 -15.88 -18.63 40.85
CA PHE A 740 -16.39 -17.29 40.49
C PHE A 740 -17.22 -17.28 39.20
N HIS A 741 -16.83 -18.07 38.19
CA HIS A 741 -17.62 -18.21 36.96
C HIS A 741 -18.92 -18.99 37.22
N ASP A 742 -18.89 -20.07 38.00
CA ASP A 742 -20.06 -20.90 38.36
C ASP A 742 -21.03 -20.18 39.33
N THR A 743 -20.53 -19.34 40.25
CA THR A 743 -21.36 -18.65 41.27
C THR A 743 -22.07 -17.41 40.72
N ILE A 744 -21.58 -16.80 39.63
CA ILE A 744 -22.14 -15.54 39.09
C ILE A 744 -23.19 -15.73 37.98
N GLU A 745 -23.23 -16.88 37.30
CA GLU A 745 -24.38 -17.26 36.46
C GLU A 745 -25.69 -17.31 37.28
N ASN A 746 -25.59 -17.46 38.60
CA ASN A 746 -26.73 -17.61 39.52
C ASN A 746 -27.07 -16.37 40.39
N ARG A 747 -26.54 -15.16 40.12
CA ARG A 747 -26.92 -13.92 40.88
C ARG A 747 -27.22 -12.70 39.99
N THR A 748 -28.46 -12.19 40.08
CA THR A 748 -28.90 -10.91 39.50
C THR A 748 -28.37 -9.70 40.31
N PRO A 749 -27.82 -8.66 39.66
CA PRO A 749 -27.55 -7.36 40.29
C PRO A 749 -28.13 -6.14 39.53
N ASN A 750 -28.24 -5.05 40.29
CA ASN A 750 -28.83 -3.75 39.93
C ASN A 750 -27.95 -2.84 39.03
N SER A 751 -27.26 -3.37 38.03
CA SER A 751 -26.57 -2.59 36.96
C SER A 751 -26.69 -3.33 35.62
N LEU A 752 -26.47 -2.67 34.47
CA LEU A 752 -26.50 -3.31 33.14
C LEU A 752 -25.68 -4.61 33.16
N LEU A 753 -26.39 -5.74 33.07
CA LEU A 753 -25.84 -7.08 33.33
C LEU A 753 -24.82 -7.47 32.25
N TYR A 754 -25.14 -7.10 31.01
CA TYR A 754 -24.34 -7.29 29.81
C TYR A 754 -24.88 -6.39 28.70
N VAL A 755 -24.09 -6.23 27.64
CA VAL A 755 -24.53 -5.63 26.38
C VAL A 755 -24.14 -6.59 25.26
N GLN A 756 -25.08 -6.84 24.35
CA GLN A 756 -24.84 -7.67 23.17
C GLN A 756 -25.07 -6.83 21.92
N GLU A 757 -24.19 -7.03 20.95
CA GLU A 757 -24.32 -6.49 19.61
C GLU A 757 -24.21 -7.62 18.59
N ASP A 758 -25.13 -7.62 17.63
CA ASP A 758 -25.05 -8.48 16.46
C ASP A 758 -24.14 -7.81 15.42
N LEU A 759 -23.25 -8.59 14.82
CA LEU A 759 -22.23 -8.13 13.90
C LEU A 759 -22.58 -8.53 12.47
N LEU A 760 -22.53 -7.57 11.56
CA LEU A 760 -22.65 -7.84 10.13
C LEU A 760 -21.47 -8.72 9.69
N ASN A 761 -21.78 -9.88 9.13
CA ASN A 761 -20.82 -10.79 8.54
C ASN A 761 -20.51 -10.36 7.10
N PHE A 762 -19.31 -9.85 6.85
CA PHE A 762 -18.85 -9.48 5.52
C PHE A 762 -17.95 -10.60 4.96
N HIS A 763 -18.52 -11.45 4.10
CA HIS A 763 -17.83 -12.54 3.39
C HIS A 763 -17.01 -13.49 4.29
N ASN A 764 -17.45 -13.74 5.53
CA ASN A 764 -16.71 -14.50 6.55
C ASN A 764 -15.29 -13.94 6.85
N SER A 765 -15.01 -12.72 6.40
CA SER A 765 -13.71 -12.07 6.48
C SER A 765 -13.68 -11.05 7.61
N GLN A 766 -14.70 -10.19 7.69
CA GLN A 766 -14.81 -9.10 8.67
C GLN A 766 -16.16 -9.11 9.37
N PHE A 767 -16.18 -8.79 10.67
CA PHE A 767 -17.38 -8.75 11.51
C PHE A 767 -17.57 -7.34 12.07
N ILE A 768 -18.64 -6.67 11.63
CA ILE A 768 -18.78 -5.23 11.74
C ILE A 768 -19.96 -4.89 12.66
N GLY A 769 -19.70 -4.10 13.69
CA GLY A 769 -20.72 -3.54 14.59
C GLY A 769 -20.88 -2.03 14.41
N GLU A 770 -21.76 -1.43 15.19
CA GLU A 770 -22.06 0.00 15.19
C GLU A 770 -21.84 0.62 16.56
N ILE A 771 -21.11 1.74 16.58
CA ILE A 771 -20.87 2.53 17.78
C ILE A 771 -21.28 3.98 17.55
N GLU A 772 -21.56 4.71 18.64
CA GLU A 772 -21.80 6.15 18.58
C GLU A 772 -20.74 6.91 19.38
N ILE A 773 -20.27 8.04 18.85
CA ILE A 773 -19.21 8.85 19.47
C ILE A 773 -19.62 10.31 19.52
N GLY A 774 -19.37 10.96 20.64
CA GLY A 774 -19.54 12.39 20.83
C GLY A 774 -20.93 12.83 21.29
N THR A 775 -21.07 14.13 21.52
CA THR A 775 -22.32 14.74 22.01
C THR A 775 -22.69 16.01 21.21
N PRO A 776 -23.67 15.97 20.29
CA PRO A 776 -24.54 14.84 19.96
C PRO A 776 -23.83 13.63 19.32
N PRO A 777 -24.37 12.41 19.44
CA PRO A 777 -23.71 11.20 18.96
C PRO A 777 -23.60 11.13 17.44
N GLN A 778 -22.43 10.70 16.96
CA GLN A 778 -22.13 10.38 15.57
C GLN A 778 -21.89 8.86 15.44
N THR A 779 -22.70 8.15 14.64
CA THR A 779 -22.63 6.68 14.49
C THR A 779 -21.53 6.24 13.52
N PHE A 780 -20.80 5.16 13.78
CA PHE A 780 -19.77 4.59 12.89
C PHE A 780 -19.86 3.07 12.85
N LYS A 781 -19.53 2.50 11.69
CA LYS A 781 -19.34 1.06 11.52
C LYS A 781 -17.92 0.68 11.89
N VAL A 782 -17.73 -0.29 12.76
CA VAL A 782 -16.40 -0.65 13.26
C VAL A 782 -16.17 -2.14 13.36
N VAL A 783 -14.92 -2.55 13.23
CA VAL A 783 -14.46 -3.90 13.61
C VAL A 783 -13.96 -3.87 15.04
N PHE A 784 -14.42 -4.83 15.84
CA PHE A 784 -13.92 -5.07 17.19
C PHE A 784 -12.71 -6.00 17.10
N ASP A 785 -11.53 -5.47 17.34
CA ASP A 785 -10.26 -6.12 17.01
C ASP A 785 -9.47 -6.47 18.28
N THR A 786 -9.33 -7.76 18.60
CA THR A 786 -8.50 -8.21 19.72
C THR A 786 -7.01 -8.27 19.40
N GLY A 787 -6.62 -8.13 18.12
CA GLY A 787 -5.26 -8.03 17.63
C GLY A 787 -4.66 -6.62 17.73
N SER A 788 -5.44 -5.60 18.08
CA SER A 788 -4.94 -4.25 18.34
C SER A 788 -5.56 -3.63 19.59
N SER A 789 -4.94 -2.58 20.12
CA SER A 789 -5.42 -1.87 21.33
C SER A 789 -5.94 -0.46 21.04
N ASN A 790 -5.69 0.05 19.83
CA ASN A 790 -5.99 1.42 19.46
C ASN A 790 -7.40 1.56 18.91
N PHE A 791 -8.01 2.69 19.20
CA PHE A 791 -9.26 3.11 18.60
C PHE A 791 -8.94 4.01 17.40
N ALA A 792 -9.34 3.62 16.19
CA ALA A 792 -9.00 4.30 14.94
C ALA A 792 -10.26 4.69 14.15
N LEU A 793 -10.58 5.99 14.25
CA LEU A 793 -11.53 6.88 13.55
C LEU A 793 -11.12 7.66 12.31
N PRO A 794 -11.68 7.53 11.09
CA PRO A 794 -11.52 8.56 10.07
C PRO A 794 -11.91 9.95 10.59
N SER A 795 -10.99 10.92 10.52
CA SER A 795 -11.27 12.32 10.88
C SER A 795 -11.86 13.07 9.69
N THR A 796 -12.61 14.15 9.94
CA THR A 796 -12.93 15.13 8.88
C THR A 796 -11.68 15.77 8.26
N LYS A 797 -10.54 15.73 8.95
CA LYS A 797 -9.22 16.12 8.42
C LYS A 797 -8.67 15.13 7.38
N CYS A 798 -9.14 13.88 7.40
CA CYS A 798 -8.73 12.85 6.45
C CYS A 798 -9.47 13.03 5.13
N VAL A 799 -8.81 13.71 4.19
CA VAL A 799 -9.42 14.13 2.92
C VAL A 799 -9.04 13.25 1.73
N LYS A 800 -8.04 12.38 1.86
CA LYS A 800 -7.51 11.51 0.80
C LYS A 800 -7.14 10.12 1.37
N GLY A 801 -6.98 9.13 0.50
CA GLY A 801 -6.62 7.77 0.89
C GLY A 801 -7.82 6.92 1.30
N GLY A 802 -7.58 5.88 2.12
CA GLY A 802 -8.58 4.87 2.49
C GLY A 802 -9.81 5.44 3.16
N CYS A 803 -9.64 6.41 4.07
CA CYS A 803 -10.69 7.08 4.82
C CYS A 803 -11.66 7.93 3.97
N ALA A 804 -11.37 8.17 2.67
CA ALA A 804 -12.10 9.14 1.86
C ALA A 804 -13.55 8.71 1.59
N SER A 805 -13.77 7.40 1.43
CA SER A 805 -15.07 6.76 1.18
C SER A 805 -15.90 6.51 2.43
N HIS A 806 -15.29 6.59 3.62
CA HIS A 806 -15.95 6.25 4.88
C HIS A 806 -16.55 7.45 5.57
N LYS A 807 -17.40 7.15 6.56
CA LYS A 807 -17.95 8.17 7.44
C LYS A 807 -16.85 8.71 8.34
N LYS A 808 -16.80 10.04 8.45
CA LYS A 808 -15.73 10.75 9.18
C LYS A 808 -16.27 11.37 10.46
N PHE A 809 -15.51 11.24 11.53
CA PHE A 809 -15.76 11.89 12.80
C PHE A 809 -15.42 13.37 12.72
N ASN A 810 -16.41 14.22 13.02
CA ASN A 810 -16.23 15.65 13.13
C ASN A 810 -16.05 16.05 14.60
N PRO A 811 -14.82 16.36 15.05
CA PRO A 811 -14.57 16.74 16.44
C PRO A 811 -15.25 18.06 16.83
N ASP A 812 -15.44 18.99 15.88
CA ASP A 812 -16.02 20.30 16.15
C ASP A 812 -17.54 20.23 16.41
N GLN A 813 -18.18 19.13 16.05
CA GLN A 813 -19.61 18.87 16.32
C GLN A 813 -19.87 18.17 17.64
N SER A 814 -18.82 17.72 18.36
CA SER A 814 -18.97 17.05 19.65
C SER A 814 -18.58 17.98 20.79
N ARG A 815 -19.52 18.21 21.72
CA ARG A 815 -19.29 19.01 22.94
C ARG A 815 -18.43 18.30 23.98
N THR A 816 -18.30 16.98 23.88
CA THR A 816 -17.52 16.13 24.79
C THR A 816 -16.13 15.81 24.24
N TYR A 817 -15.84 16.16 22.99
CA TYR A 817 -14.53 15.98 22.41
C TYR A 817 -13.47 16.86 23.09
N THR A 818 -12.37 16.24 23.48
CA THR A 818 -11.20 16.93 24.04
C THR A 818 -9.96 16.51 23.28
N ARG A 819 -9.30 17.46 22.61
CA ARG A 819 -8.04 17.19 21.91
C ARG A 819 -6.92 16.92 22.91
N GLN A 820 -6.12 15.88 22.67
CA GLN A 820 -4.94 15.61 23.47
C GLN A 820 -3.74 16.36 22.89
N LEU A 821 -3.08 17.17 23.73
CA LEU A 821 -1.94 17.99 23.36
C LEU A 821 -0.71 17.63 24.22
N LYS A 822 0.47 17.85 23.66
CA LYS A 822 1.74 17.88 24.40
C LYS A 822 1.85 19.18 25.21
N ASP A 823 2.85 19.25 26.09
CA ASP A 823 3.13 20.46 26.90
C ASP A 823 3.36 21.73 26.06
N ASN A 824 3.90 21.58 24.85
CA ASN A 824 4.10 22.68 23.88
C ASN A 824 2.83 23.03 23.07
N LYS A 825 1.66 22.48 23.43
CA LYS A 825 0.35 22.66 22.76
C LYS A 825 0.23 22.05 21.36
N GLU A 826 1.12 21.14 20.97
CA GLU A 826 0.99 20.38 19.72
C GLU A 826 0.12 19.13 19.86
N SER A 827 -0.57 18.72 18.79
CA SER A 827 -1.27 17.45 18.73
C SER A 827 -0.32 16.25 18.84
N ILE A 828 -0.87 15.14 19.33
CA ILE A 828 -0.15 13.88 19.47
C ILE A 828 -0.54 12.95 18.33
N TYR A 829 0.46 12.49 17.57
CA TYR A 829 0.25 11.59 16.45
C TYR A 829 0.86 10.22 16.71
N THR A 830 0.29 9.17 16.12
CA THR A 830 0.85 7.82 16.13
C THR A 830 0.66 7.15 14.79
N TYR A 831 1.76 6.63 14.26
CA TYR A 831 1.74 5.79 13.08
C TYR A 831 1.42 4.35 13.49
N ILE A 832 0.41 3.76 12.86
CA ILE A 832 0.02 2.37 13.05
C ILE A 832 0.03 1.66 11.70
N GLN A 833 0.59 0.45 11.69
CA GLN A 833 0.53 -0.47 10.55
C GLN A 833 -0.36 -1.67 10.92
N TYR A 834 -1.46 -1.83 10.20
CA TYR A 834 -2.40 -2.94 10.33
C TYR A 834 -2.19 -3.90 9.15
N GLY A 835 -1.39 -4.95 9.33
CA GLY A 835 -1.04 -5.86 8.23
C GLY A 835 -0.42 -5.10 7.03
N THR A 836 -1.16 -5.06 5.91
CA THR A 836 -0.80 -4.32 4.68
C THR A 836 -1.23 -2.84 4.70
N GLY A 837 -2.12 -2.44 5.60
CA GLY A 837 -2.63 -1.08 5.75
C GLY A 837 -1.82 -0.20 6.69
N LYS A 838 -1.86 1.12 6.49
CA LYS A 838 -1.14 2.13 7.29
C LYS A 838 -2.09 3.27 7.67
N SER A 839 -2.03 3.76 8.91
CA SER A 839 -2.85 4.86 9.40
C SER A 839 -2.06 5.79 10.32
N ILE A 840 -2.25 7.10 10.21
CA ILE A 840 -1.70 8.11 11.12
C ILE A 840 -2.84 8.66 11.97
N LEU A 841 -2.79 8.38 13.28
CA LEU A 841 -3.83 8.76 14.23
C LEU A 841 -3.44 10.01 15.02
N GLU A 842 -4.27 11.04 14.99
CA GLU A 842 -4.26 12.16 15.94
C GLU A 842 -5.06 11.78 17.20
N HIS A 843 -4.45 11.81 18.37
CA HIS A 843 -5.11 11.37 19.61
C HIS A 843 -6.01 12.45 20.23
N GLY A 844 -7.16 12.01 20.73
CA GLY A 844 -8.08 12.81 21.55
C GLY A 844 -8.92 11.92 22.47
N TYR A 845 -9.89 12.55 23.11
CA TYR A 845 -10.86 11.89 23.99
C TYR A 845 -12.28 12.27 23.62
N ASP A 846 -13.19 11.31 23.64
CA ASP A 846 -14.62 11.59 23.57
C ASP A 846 -15.44 10.51 24.28
N ASP A 847 -16.73 10.74 24.44
CA ASP A 847 -17.69 9.76 24.97
C ASP A 847 -18.12 8.79 23.86
N VAL A 848 -18.08 7.49 24.15
CA VAL A 848 -18.49 6.41 23.24
C VAL A 848 -19.70 5.70 23.82
N ASN A 849 -20.71 5.43 23.00
CA ASN A 849 -21.89 4.65 23.37
C ASN A 849 -21.97 3.38 22.50
N LEU A 850 -22.05 2.23 23.17
CA LEU A 850 -22.16 0.91 22.55
C LEU A 850 -23.44 0.24 23.03
N LYS A 851 -24.51 0.25 22.22
CA LYS A 851 -25.83 -0.33 22.56
C LYS A 851 -26.31 -0.03 24.00
N GLY A 852 -26.06 1.20 24.47
CA GLY A 852 -26.41 1.68 25.82
C GLY A 852 -25.29 1.64 26.87
N LEU A 853 -24.16 0.98 26.58
CA LEU A 853 -22.93 1.07 27.38
C LEU A 853 -22.25 2.41 27.09
N ARG A 854 -22.43 3.37 28.00
CA ARG A 854 -21.86 4.72 27.90
C ARG A 854 -20.47 4.76 28.54
N ILE A 855 -19.45 4.87 27.71
CA ILE A 855 -18.03 4.88 28.05
C ILE A 855 -17.55 6.32 27.93
N LYS A 856 -17.32 6.98 29.05
CA LYS A 856 -16.95 8.40 29.04
C LYS A 856 -15.47 8.60 28.77
N HIS A 857 -15.06 9.71 28.16
CA HIS A 857 -13.65 10.09 28.05
C HIS A 857 -12.75 8.95 27.55
N GLN A 858 -13.20 8.23 26.53
CA GLN A 858 -12.46 7.15 25.87
C GLN A 858 -11.40 7.77 24.97
N SER A 859 -10.18 7.23 24.99
CA SER A 859 -9.13 7.61 24.05
C SER A 859 -9.56 7.21 22.63
N VAL A 860 -9.66 8.19 21.74
CA VAL A 860 -9.99 8.02 20.32
C VAL A 860 -8.81 8.49 19.48
N GLY A 861 -8.35 7.66 18.56
CA GLY A 861 -7.37 8.03 17.55
C GLY A 861 -8.09 8.43 16.27
N LEU A 862 -7.96 9.69 15.89
CA LEU A 862 -8.55 10.23 14.67
C LEU A 862 -7.55 10.10 13.53
N ALA A 863 -7.75 9.12 12.65
CA ALA A 863 -7.00 8.96 11.43
C ALA A 863 -7.07 10.23 10.59
N ILE A 864 -5.91 10.86 10.39
CA ILE A 864 -5.75 12.01 9.50
C ILE A 864 -5.26 11.57 8.12
N GLU A 865 -4.67 10.39 8.04
CA GLU A 865 -4.24 9.72 6.80
C GLU A 865 -4.42 8.21 6.95
N GLU A 866 -4.94 7.56 5.91
CA GLU A 866 -5.04 6.10 5.80
C GLU A 866 -4.60 5.67 4.39
N SER A 867 -3.85 4.57 4.30
CA SER A 867 -3.50 3.98 3.01
C SER A 867 -4.76 3.58 2.24
N LEU A 868 -4.71 3.61 0.91
CA LEU A 868 -5.86 3.27 0.08
C LEU A 868 -6.28 1.80 0.33
N HIS A 869 -5.40 0.86 0.03
CA HIS A 869 -5.57 -0.53 0.43
C HIS A 869 -5.08 -0.76 1.89
N PRO A 870 -5.79 -1.55 2.72
CA PRO A 870 -7.09 -2.18 2.46
C PRO A 870 -8.28 -1.31 2.84
N PHE A 871 -8.08 -0.16 3.48
CA PHE A 871 -9.16 0.59 4.11
C PHE A 871 -10.27 0.98 3.13
N SER A 872 -9.95 1.45 1.91
CA SER A 872 -10.95 1.80 0.88
C SER A 872 -11.82 0.63 0.42
N ASP A 873 -11.29 -0.59 0.53
CA ASP A 873 -11.92 -1.81 0.02
C ASP A 873 -12.80 -2.48 1.09
N LEU A 874 -12.73 -1.98 2.33
CA LEU A 874 -13.42 -2.53 3.48
C LEU A 874 -14.66 -1.68 3.83
N PRO A 875 -15.80 -2.31 4.16
CA PRO A 875 -17.07 -1.60 4.34
C PRO A 875 -17.28 -1.03 5.77
N PHE A 876 -16.29 -1.13 6.65
CA PHE A 876 -16.31 -0.52 7.97
C PHE A 876 -15.59 0.83 7.96
N ASP A 877 -16.01 1.76 8.81
CA ASP A 877 -15.41 3.09 8.92
C ASP A 877 -14.11 3.06 9.73
N GLY A 878 -14.00 2.22 10.76
CA GLY A 878 -12.70 2.03 11.42
C GLY A 878 -12.64 0.91 12.44
N ILE A 879 -11.68 0.98 13.36
CA ILE A 879 -11.26 -0.15 14.19
C ILE A 879 -11.36 0.22 15.68
N VAL A 880 -11.91 -0.69 16.48
CA VAL A 880 -11.95 -0.58 17.93
C VAL A 880 -11.09 -1.69 18.53
N GLY A 881 -9.89 -1.33 18.94
CA GLY A 881 -8.96 -2.25 19.61
C GLY A 881 -9.47 -2.71 20.98
N LEU A 882 -9.54 -4.03 21.15
CA LEU A 882 -9.90 -4.76 22.37
C LEU A 882 -8.70 -5.52 22.96
N GLY A 883 -7.50 -5.26 22.46
CA GLY A 883 -6.23 -5.65 23.08
C GLY A 883 -5.93 -4.85 24.35
N PHE A 884 -4.81 -5.19 24.99
CA PHE A 884 -4.32 -4.48 26.16
C PHE A 884 -3.58 -3.20 25.74
N SER A 885 -3.67 -2.14 26.53
CA SER A 885 -2.97 -0.90 26.20
C SER A 885 -1.46 -1.11 26.20
N ASP A 886 -0.77 -0.56 25.21
CA ASP A 886 0.69 -0.64 25.14
C ASP A 886 1.30 0.02 26.40
N PRO A 887 2.07 -0.72 27.23
CA PRO A 887 2.59 -0.20 28.49
C PRO A 887 3.52 1.00 28.31
N ASP A 888 4.27 1.06 27.21
CA ASP A 888 5.21 2.15 26.95
C ASP A 888 4.52 3.44 26.51
N PHE A 889 3.31 3.34 25.95
CA PHE A 889 2.51 4.48 25.51
C PHE A 889 1.54 4.97 26.59
N SER A 890 0.76 4.05 27.17
CA SER A 890 -0.33 4.37 28.10
C SER A 890 0.14 4.90 29.45
N PHE A 891 1.19 4.30 30.04
CA PHE A 891 1.68 4.69 31.38
C PHE A 891 2.64 5.88 31.37
N LYS A 892 3.46 6.04 30.32
CA LYS A 892 4.46 7.13 30.24
C LYS A 892 3.89 8.44 29.68
N LYS A 893 2.85 8.38 28.85
CA LYS A 893 2.38 9.56 28.10
C LYS A 893 0.89 9.89 28.21
N GLY A 894 0.08 9.02 28.85
CA GLY A 894 -1.30 9.35 29.23
C GLY A 894 -2.31 9.44 28.07
N TYR A 895 -2.13 8.66 27.01
CA TYR A 895 -3.08 8.47 25.89
C TYR A 895 -2.97 7.06 25.30
N GLY A 896 -3.96 6.63 24.50
CA GLY A 896 -3.98 5.30 23.87
C GLY A 896 -4.52 4.16 24.73
N MET A 897 -5.36 4.48 25.72
CA MET A 897 -6.01 3.49 26.59
C MET A 897 -7.08 2.71 25.81
N SER A 898 -7.03 1.38 25.82
CA SER A 898 -7.99 0.55 25.08
C SER A 898 -9.39 0.58 25.71
N LEU A 899 -10.40 0.28 24.89
CA LEU A 899 -11.80 0.36 25.30
C LEU A 899 -12.09 -0.49 26.55
N ILE A 900 -11.58 -1.72 26.57
CA ILE A 900 -11.78 -2.67 27.66
C ILE A 900 -11.17 -2.20 28.98
N GLU A 901 -10.08 -1.43 28.93
CA GLU A 901 -9.45 -0.88 30.14
C GLU A 901 -10.22 0.33 30.66
N THR A 902 -10.75 1.18 29.77
CA THR A 902 -11.63 2.29 30.14
C THR A 902 -12.92 1.79 30.79
N ILE A 903 -13.55 0.74 30.20
CA ILE A 903 -14.72 0.06 30.77
C ILE A 903 -14.41 -0.45 32.18
N LYS A 904 -13.23 -1.06 32.38
CA LYS A 904 -12.77 -1.51 33.70
C LYS A 904 -12.65 -0.35 34.68
N LYS A 905 -11.93 0.70 34.28
CA LYS A 905 -11.61 1.86 35.10
C LYS A 905 -12.88 2.57 35.59
N GLN A 906 -13.90 2.59 34.75
CA GLN A 906 -15.20 3.19 35.06
C GLN A 906 -16.18 2.23 35.75
N ASN A 907 -15.82 0.95 35.92
CA ASN A 907 -16.68 -0.09 36.49
C ASN A 907 -18.06 -0.18 35.81
N LEU A 908 -18.09 -0.09 34.48
CA LEU A 908 -19.36 -0.05 33.73
C LEU A 908 -20.03 -1.42 33.59
N LEU A 909 -19.26 -2.50 33.73
CA LEU A 909 -19.74 -3.87 33.67
C LEU A 909 -19.47 -4.57 35.01
N LYS A 910 -20.37 -5.48 35.41
CA LYS A 910 -20.18 -6.35 36.58
C LYS A 910 -18.90 -7.20 36.44
N ARG A 911 -18.63 -7.63 35.21
CA ARG A 911 -17.45 -8.41 34.82
C ARG A 911 -16.86 -7.76 33.59
N ASN A 912 -15.55 -7.50 33.60
CA ASN A 912 -14.89 -7.02 32.40
C ASN A 912 -14.46 -8.18 31.52
N ILE A 913 -15.47 -8.87 31.00
CA ILE A 913 -15.31 -9.97 30.06
C ILE A 913 -16.06 -9.61 28.78
N PHE A 914 -15.57 -10.08 27.65
CA PHE A 914 -16.33 -10.05 26.42
C PHE A 914 -16.17 -11.38 25.68
N SER A 915 -17.07 -11.66 24.76
CA SER A 915 -17.08 -12.92 24.04
C SER A 915 -17.52 -12.71 22.60
N PHE A 916 -16.99 -13.52 21.70
CA PHE A 916 -17.08 -13.32 20.26
C PHE A 916 -17.52 -14.61 19.57
N TYR A 917 -18.63 -14.54 18.84
CA TYR A 917 -19.20 -15.63 18.06
C TYR A 917 -19.15 -15.32 16.57
N VAL A 918 -18.63 -16.28 15.80
CA VAL A 918 -18.57 -16.25 14.35
C VAL A 918 -19.47 -17.37 13.81
N PRO A 919 -20.46 -17.08 12.95
CA PRO A 919 -21.38 -18.07 12.42
C PRO A 919 -20.73 -18.91 11.31
N LYS A 920 -21.32 -20.08 11.02
CA LYS A 920 -20.92 -20.91 9.87
C LYS A 920 -21.52 -20.42 8.55
N LYS A 921 -22.77 -19.96 8.58
CA LYS A 921 -23.47 -19.50 7.37
C LYS A 921 -23.20 -18.02 7.13
N LEU A 922 -22.99 -17.68 5.86
CA LEU A 922 -22.66 -16.32 5.46
C LEU A 922 -23.80 -15.31 5.76
N GLN A 923 -25.06 -15.75 5.70
CA GLN A 923 -26.23 -14.90 5.93
C GLN A 923 -26.52 -14.66 7.42
N GLU A 924 -25.90 -15.42 8.32
CA GLU A 924 -26.12 -15.26 9.76
C GLU A 924 -25.19 -14.18 10.32
N PRO A 925 -25.65 -13.36 11.27
CA PRO A 925 -24.80 -12.37 11.93
C PRO A 925 -23.87 -13.03 12.94
N GLY A 926 -22.68 -12.44 13.10
CA GLY A 926 -21.83 -12.70 14.25
C GLY A 926 -22.37 -12.02 15.51
N SER A 927 -21.70 -12.20 16.64
CA SER A 927 -22.08 -11.48 17.85
C SER A 927 -20.89 -11.20 18.76
N ILE A 928 -20.88 -10.01 19.33
CA ILE A 928 -20.01 -9.64 20.46
C ILE A 928 -20.87 -9.37 21.69
N THR A 929 -20.53 -9.97 22.82
CA THR A 929 -21.22 -9.75 24.09
C THR A 929 -20.23 -9.27 25.14
N PHE A 930 -20.46 -8.08 25.70
CA PHE A 930 -19.72 -7.50 26.83
C PHE A 930 -20.44 -7.79 28.15
N GLY A 931 -19.70 -8.14 29.19
CA GLY A 931 -20.21 -8.41 30.55
C GLY A 931 -20.48 -9.88 30.84
N ARG A 932 -20.64 -10.73 29.81
CA ARG A 932 -20.83 -12.18 29.94
C ARG A 932 -20.37 -12.96 28.72
N ALA A 933 -20.24 -14.28 28.88
CA ALA A 933 -20.34 -15.23 27.77
C ALA A 933 -21.81 -15.61 27.58
N ASN A 934 -22.28 -15.65 26.33
CA ASN A 934 -23.65 -16.05 26.02
C ASN A 934 -23.68 -17.56 25.75
N SER A 935 -24.28 -18.32 26.66
CA SER A 935 -24.36 -19.78 26.60
C SER A 935 -25.06 -20.31 25.35
N LYS A 936 -25.88 -19.48 24.68
CA LYS A 936 -26.52 -19.79 23.39
C LYS A 936 -25.52 -20.23 22.32
N TYR A 937 -24.31 -19.68 22.34
CA TYR A 937 -23.26 -19.96 21.34
C TYR A 937 -22.32 -21.10 21.74
N ALA A 938 -22.44 -21.63 22.96
CA ALA A 938 -21.64 -22.74 23.44
C ALA A 938 -22.35 -24.07 23.12
N LEU A 939 -21.60 -25.05 22.60
CA LEU A 939 -22.12 -26.39 22.39
C LEU A 939 -22.45 -27.07 23.72
N GLU A 940 -23.68 -27.58 23.83
CA GLU A 940 -24.15 -28.25 25.05
C GLU A 940 -23.31 -29.50 25.36
N GLY A 941 -23.06 -29.74 26.66
CA GLY A 941 -22.24 -30.86 27.12
C GLY A 941 -20.72 -30.68 26.98
N ARG A 942 -20.25 -29.59 26.37
CA ARG A 942 -18.82 -29.22 26.35
C ARG A 942 -18.48 -28.31 27.53
N GLN A 943 -17.21 -28.36 27.95
CA GLN A 943 -16.68 -27.50 29.01
C GLN A 943 -15.73 -26.45 28.43
N ILE A 944 -15.83 -25.23 28.96
CA ILE A 944 -14.92 -24.13 28.58
C ILE A 944 -13.50 -24.47 29.03
N GLN A 945 -12.57 -24.46 28.09
CA GLN A 945 -11.14 -24.62 28.35
C GLN A 945 -10.53 -23.23 28.54
N TRP A 946 -9.97 -22.99 29.73
CA TRP A 946 -9.36 -21.71 30.09
C TRP A 946 -7.85 -21.75 29.88
N PHE A 947 -7.31 -20.70 29.26
CA PHE A 947 -5.91 -20.53 28.92
C PHE A 947 -5.38 -19.25 29.57
N PRO A 948 -4.20 -19.28 30.23
CA PRO A 948 -3.61 -18.08 30.77
C PRO A 948 -3.08 -17.19 29.65
N VAL A 949 -3.39 -15.89 29.72
CA VAL A 949 -2.74 -14.90 28.86
C VAL A 949 -1.28 -14.78 29.29
N ILE A 950 -0.34 -15.07 28.36
CA ILE A 950 1.10 -15.16 28.67
C ILE A 950 1.86 -13.85 28.40
N SER A 951 1.24 -12.90 27.73
CA SER A 951 1.79 -11.61 27.33
C SER A 951 0.66 -10.59 27.26
N ILE A 952 0.95 -9.34 27.61
CA ILE A 952 -0.03 -8.24 27.56
C ILE A 952 0.10 -7.39 26.30
N TYR A 953 0.74 -7.90 25.24
CA TYR A 953 0.74 -7.23 23.93
C TYR A 953 -0.50 -7.60 23.10
N PHE A 954 -0.90 -8.86 23.13
CA PHE A 954 -2.16 -9.36 22.55
C PHE A 954 -2.83 -10.34 23.51
N TRP A 955 -3.99 -10.88 23.13
CA TRP A 955 -4.61 -12.03 23.80
C TRP A 955 -3.85 -13.32 23.48
N GLU A 956 -2.60 -13.40 23.95
CA GLU A 956 -1.67 -14.47 23.64
C GLU A 956 -1.81 -15.65 24.59
N ILE A 957 -1.88 -16.86 24.03
CA ILE A 957 -1.91 -18.13 24.76
C ILE A 957 -0.76 -19.05 24.31
N ASN A 958 -0.45 -20.04 25.14
CA ASN A 958 0.69 -20.93 24.92
C ASN A 958 0.35 -22.06 23.92
N LEU A 959 1.04 -22.05 22.77
CA LEU A 959 0.95 -23.08 21.73
C LEU A 959 2.11 -24.06 21.89
N ILE A 960 1.78 -25.34 22.03
CA ILE A 960 2.74 -26.41 22.32
C ILE A 960 3.22 -27.09 21.04
N ASP A 961 2.30 -27.47 20.14
CA ASP A 961 2.65 -28.05 18.85
C ASP A 961 1.46 -27.97 17.87
N VAL A 962 1.75 -28.29 16.60
CA VAL A 962 0.76 -28.47 15.53
C VAL A 962 0.88 -29.91 15.00
N GLN A 963 -0.25 -30.59 14.84
CA GLN A 963 -0.33 -31.94 14.29
C GLN A 963 -0.97 -31.94 12.92
N LEU A 964 -0.52 -32.87 12.07
CA LEU A 964 -1.14 -33.18 10.78
C LEU A 964 -1.49 -34.67 10.75
N SER A 965 -2.78 -35.01 10.63
CA SER A 965 -3.28 -36.39 10.72
C SER A 965 -2.74 -37.12 11.95
N ASP A 966 -2.85 -36.50 13.13
CA ASP A 966 -2.37 -37.00 14.43
C ASP A 966 -0.85 -37.22 14.55
N LYS A 967 -0.06 -36.78 13.56
CA LYS A 967 1.41 -36.78 13.64
C LYS A 967 1.90 -35.40 14.06
N ASN A 968 2.64 -35.35 15.17
CA ASN A 968 3.34 -34.15 15.62
C ASN A 968 4.30 -33.66 14.54
N LEU A 969 4.12 -32.41 14.11
CA LEU A 969 5.06 -31.77 13.21
C LEU A 969 6.28 -31.22 13.97
N LYS A 970 6.27 -31.25 15.32
CA LYS A 970 7.37 -30.80 16.19
C LYS A 970 7.81 -29.37 15.85
N MET A 971 6.89 -28.56 15.36
CA MET A 971 7.14 -27.20 14.85
C MET A 971 7.61 -26.26 15.96
N CYS A 972 7.25 -26.61 17.20
CA CYS A 972 7.49 -25.83 18.41
C CYS A 972 8.45 -26.54 19.39
N GLU A 973 9.05 -27.68 19.03
CA GLU A 973 9.83 -28.53 19.97
C GLU A 973 11.09 -27.82 20.53
N ASN A 974 11.68 -26.87 19.78
CA ASN A 974 12.86 -26.09 20.18
C ASN A 974 12.59 -24.59 20.38
N ARG A 975 11.32 -24.16 20.37
CA ARG A 975 10.94 -22.74 20.35
C ARG A 975 9.69 -22.51 21.19
N LYS A 976 9.62 -21.39 21.92
CA LYS A 976 8.38 -21.01 22.64
C LYS A 976 7.37 -20.45 21.64
N CYS A 977 6.52 -21.31 21.08
CA CYS A 977 5.41 -20.88 20.25
C CYS A 977 4.33 -20.20 21.10
N ARG A 978 3.67 -19.22 20.48
CA ARG A 978 2.60 -18.42 21.08
C ARG A 978 1.53 -18.24 20.01
N ALA A 979 0.26 -18.20 20.42
CA ALA A 979 -0.85 -17.90 19.53
C ALA A 979 -1.65 -16.71 20.07
N ALA A 980 -1.87 -15.67 19.25
CA ALA A 980 -2.80 -14.59 19.56
C ALA A 980 -4.19 -14.97 19.03
N ILE A 981 -5.22 -14.87 19.87
CA ILE A 981 -6.61 -15.03 19.42
C ILE A 981 -7.10 -13.66 18.93
N ASP A 982 -7.36 -13.55 17.63
CA ASP A 982 -7.52 -12.27 16.94
C ASP A 982 -8.82 -12.19 16.13
N THR A 983 -9.78 -11.41 16.61
CA THR A 983 -11.06 -11.18 15.93
C THR A 983 -10.96 -10.25 14.72
N GLY A 984 -9.88 -9.47 14.58
CA GLY A 984 -9.61 -8.59 13.45
C GLY A 984 -8.93 -9.28 12.26
N SER A 985 -8.46 -10.51 12.46
CA SER A 985 -7.82 -11.33 11.41
C SER A 985 -8.79 -12.37 10.84
N SER A 986 -8.86 -12.47 9.52
CA SER A 986 -9.75 -13.45 8.86
C SER A 986 -9.21 -14.88 8.93
N LEU A 987 -7.91 -15.07 8.67
CA LEU A 987 -7.28 -16.37 8.45
C LEU A 987 -6.49 -16.88 9.67
N LEU A 988 -6.17 -18.18 9.66
CA LEU A 988 -5.16 -18.77 10.51
C LEU A 988 -3.77 -18.45 9.95
N THR A 989 -2.90 -17.82 10.73
CA THR A 989 -1.54 -17.49 10.28
C THR A 989 -0.45 -17.90 11.26
N GLY A 990 0.77 -18.01 10.74
CA GLY A 990 1.95 -18.25 11.55
C GLY A 990 3.24 -18.02 10.78
N PRO A 991 4.41 -18.12 11.45
CA PRO A 991 5.69 -17.84 10.84
C PRO A 991 5.93 -18.67 9.58
N SER A 992 6.45 -18.06 8.51
CA SER A 992 6.61 -18.71 7.21
C SER A 992 7.45 -19.99 7.30
N SER A 993 8.53 -19.94 8.10
CA SER A 993 9.41 -21.10 8.36
C SER A 993 8.71 -22.31 8.98
N LEU A 994 7.55 -22.11 9.60
CA LEU A 994 6.75 -23.16 10.21
C LEU A 994 5.56 -23.52 9.31
N MET A 995 4.87 -22.52 8.76
CA MET A 995 3.62 -22.72 8.01
C MET A 995 3.82 -23.20 6.57
N GLN A 996 4.89 -22.83 5.87
CA GLN A 996 5.09 -23.25 4.48
C GLN A 996 5.12 -24.78 4.31
N PRO A 997 5.90 -25.55 5.10
CA PRO A 997 5.89 -27.02 5.00
C PRO A 997 4.53 -27.67 5.33
N LEU A 998 3.69 -27.00 6.11
CA LEU A 998 2.32 -27.44 6.38
C LEU A 998 1.44 -27.17 5.15
N ILE A 999 1.48 -25.94 4.61
CA ILE A 999 0.68 -25.51 3.45
C ILE A 999 1.04 -26.33 2.20
N GLU A 1000 2.32 -26.62 1.96
CA GLU A 1000 2.78 -27.47 0.85
C GLU A 1000 2.20 -28.89 0.89
N LYS A 1001 1.81 -29.39 2.07
CA LYS A 1001 1.16 -30.70 2.24
C LYS A 1001 -0.36 -30.66 2.06
N LEU A 1002 -0.94 -29.46 1.97
CA LEU A 1002 -2.37 -29.23 1.77
C LEU A 1002 -2.61 -28.88 0.29
N TYR A 1003 -2.57 -29.88 -0.58
CA TYR A 1003 -2.93 -29.68 -1.98
C TYR A 1003 -4.45 -29.61 -2.11
N LEU A 1004 -5.01 -28.42 -2.32
CA LEU A 1004 -6.44 -28.18 -2.53
C LEU A 1004 -6.71 -27.82 -3.99
N GLU A 1005 -7.59 -28.56 -4.65
CA GLU A 1005 -8.07 -28.23 -5.99
C GLU A 1005 -9.06 -27.07 -5.93
N LYS A 1006 -9.00 -26.18 -6.92
CA LYS A 1006 -9.84 -24.97 -6.96
C LYS A 1006 -11.34 -25.28 -6.96
N ASP A 1007 -11.75 -26.40 -7.54
CA ASP A 1007 -13.14 -26.84 -7.65
C ASP A 1007 -13.66 -27.60 -6.40
N CYS A 1008 -12.89 -27.61 -5.31
CA CYS A 1008 -13.20 -28.31 -4.07
C CYS A 1008 -13.27 -29.84 -4.18
N SER A 1009 -12.96 -30.44 -5.34
CA SER A 1009 -13.17 -31.88 -5.62
C SER A 1009 -12.46 -32.79 -4.61
N ASN A 1010 -11.27 -32.37 -4.17
CA ASN A 1010 -10.45 -33.12 -3.25
C ASN A 1010 -10.53 -32.66 -1.78
N LYS A 1011 -11.45 -31.74 -1.43
CA LYS A 1011 -11.60 -31.18 -0.08
C LYS A 1011 -11.70 -32.26 1.00
N SER A 1012 -12.53 -33.27 0.77
CA SER A 1012 -12.76 -34.37 1.72
C SER A 1012 -11.53 -35.28 1.93
N SER A 1013 -10.54 -35.22 1.04
CA SER A 1013 -9.30 -36.02 1.12
C SER A 1013 -8.18 -35.32 1.89
N LEU A 1014 -8.36 -34.04 2.25
CA LEU A 1014 -7.35 -33.28 2.97
C LEU A 1014 -7.19 -33.77 4.42
N PRO A 1015 -5.99 -33.62 5.00
CA PRO A 1015 -5.69 -34.10 6.35
C PRO A 1015 -6.24 -33.20 7.46
N ASN A 1016 -6.72 -33.79 8.56
CA ASN A 1016 -7.05 -33.03 9.76
C ASN A 1016 -5.81 -32.33 10.34
N ILE A 1017 -6.00 -31.10 10.81
CA ILE A 1017 -4.98 -30.29 11.49
C ILE A 1017 -5.39 -30.14 12.94
N SER A 1018 -4.45 -30.27 13.88
CA SER A 1018 -4.75 -30.07 15.30
C SER A 1018 -3.75 -29.12 15.95
N PHE A 1019 -4.25 -28.21 16.79
CA PHE A 1019 -3.42 -27.31 17.59
C PHE A 1019 -3.41 -27.77 19.05
N ILE A 1020 -2.23 -27.93 19.63
CA ILE A 1020 -2.08 -28.33 21.04
C ILE A 1020 -1.81 -27.10 21.88
N LEU A 1021 -2.74 -26.74 22.75
CA LEU A 1021 -2.65 -25.56 23.61
C LEU A 1021 -2.50 -25.98 25.08
N LYS A 1022 -1.78 -25.19 25.87
CA LYS A 1022 -1.61 -25.47 27.31
C LYS A 1022 -2.60 -24.67 28.16
N ASN A 1023 -3.54 -25.38 28.80
CA ASN A 1023 -4.58 -24.75 29.62
C ASN A 1023 -4.05 -24.30 31.00
N VAL A 1024 -4.91 -23.64 31.78
CA VAL A 1024 -4.57 -23.15 33.14
C VAL A 1024 -4.16 -24.27 34.10
N GLU A 1025 -4.66 -25.50 33.93
CA GLU A 1025 -4.24 -26.66 34.73
C GLU A 1025 -2.87 -27.21 34.34
N GLY A 1026 -2.25 -26.64 33.30
CA GLY A 1026 -1.01 -27.12 32.72
C GLY A 1026 -1.16 -28.36 31.84
N LYS A 1027 -2.39 -28.76 31.51
CA LYS A 1027 -2.69 -29.86 30.60
C LYS A 1027 -2.63 -29.39 29.15
N GLU A 1028 -2.15 -30.28 28.29
CA GLU A 1028 -2.21 -30.14 26.84
C GLU A 1028 -3.63 -30.48 26.37
N VAL A 1029 -4.25 -29.54 25.67
CA VAL A 1029 -5.61 -29.66 25.13
C VAL A 1029 -5.50 -29.58 23.61
N LYS A 1030 -6.06 -30.57 22.93
CA LYS A 1030 -6.06 -30.70 21.48
C LYS A 1030 -7.29 -30.00 20.89
N PHE A 1031 -7.07 -29.14 19.90
CA PHE A 1031 -8.11 -28.46 19.13
C PHE A 1031 -8.04 -28.95 17.69
N ASP A 1032 -8.96 -29.83 17.32
CA ASP A 1032 -9.00 -30.47 16.00
C ASP A 1032 -9.72 -29.59 14.98
N PHE A 1033 -9.26 -29.62 13.73
CA PHE A 1033 -9.84 -28.98 12.55
C PHE A 1033 -9.92 -30.00 11.41
N THR A 1034 -11.12 -30.23 10.90
CA THR A 1034 -11.36 -31.03 9.69
C THR A 1034 -11.25 -30.12 8.46
N PRO A 1035 -11.18 -30.69 7.23
CA PRO A 1035 -11.15 -29.88 6.01
C PRO A 1035 -12.27 -28.85 5.91
N ASP A 1036 -13.48 -29.16 6.42
CA ASP A 1036 -14.60 -28.22 6.44
C ASP A 1036 -14.39 -26.99 7.34
N ASP A 1037 -13.47 -27.08 8.30
CA ASP A 1037 -13.20 -25.98 9.23
C ASP A 1037 -12.18 -24.98 8.68
N TYR A 1038 -11.16 -25.45 7.95
CA TYR A 1038 -10.05 -24.61 7.47
C TYR A 1038 -10.03 -24.38 5.95
N VAL A 1039 -10.92 -25.01 5.17
CA VAL A 1039 -11.16 -24.67 3.76
C VAL A 1039 -12.32 -23.66 3.69
N LEU A 1040 -12.12 -22.60 2.93
CA LEU A 1040 -13.11 -21.56 2.67
C LEU A 1040 -13.66 -21.73 1.26
N GLU A 1041 -14.98 -21.67 1.14
CA GLU A 1041 -15.70 -21.74 -0.13
C GLU A 1041 -16.14 -20.32 -0.53
N GLU A 1042 -15.70 -19.89 -1.70
CA GLU A 1042 -16.01 -18.59 -2.30
C GLU A 1042 -16.82 -18.82 -3.58
N MET A 1043 -17.79 -17.96 -3.87
CA MET A 1043 -18.48 -17.98 -5.15
C MET A 1043 -17.70 -17.14 -6.15
N ASP A 1044 -17.34 -17.72 -7.28
CA ASP A 1044 -16.78 -17.00 -8.42
C ASP A 1044 -17.87 -16.14 -9.07
N GLU A 1045 -17.66 -14.82 -9.10
CA GLU A 1045 -18.64 -13.86 -9.62
C GLU A 1045 -18.81 -13.96 -11.15
N GLU A 1046 -17.86 -14.56 -11.88
CA GLU A 1046 -17.94 -14.67 -13.35
C GLU A 1046 -18.81 -15.88 -13.79
N ASP A 1047 -18.65 -17.02 -13.12
CA ASP A 1047 -19.27 -18.30 -13.54
C ASP A 1047 -20.26 -18.90 -12.51
N ASN A 1048 -20.50 -18.24 -11.36
CA ASN A 1048 -21.28 -18.77 -10.23
C ASN A 1048 -20.80 -20.15 -9.71
N SER A 1049 -19.54 -20.50 -9.99
CA SER A 1049 -18.95 -21.74 -9.50
C SER A 1049 -18.37 -21.54 -8.09
N VAL A 1050 -18.41 -22.58 -7.26
CA VAL A 1050 -17.79 -22.53 -5.92
C VAL A 1050 -16.30 -22.83 -6.07
N GLN A 1051 -15.46 -21.89 -5.68
CA GLN A 1051 -14.02 -22.06 -5.56
C GLN A 1051 -13.61 -22.30 -4.11
N CYS A 1052 -12.66 -23.21 -3.89
CA CYS A 1052 -12.11 -23.47 -2.56
C CYS A 1052 -10.72 -22.85 -2.39
N VAL A 1053 -10.53 -22.15 -1.27
CA VAL A 1053 -9.23 -21.62 -0.83
C VAL A 1053 -8.89 -22.10 0.57
N ILE A 1054 -7.60 -22.25 0.88
CA ILE A 1054 -7.16 -22.64 2.21
C ILE A 1054 -7.20 -21.42 3.13
N GLY A 1055 -7.92 -21.51 4.24
CA GLY A 1055 -8.02 -20.47 5.27
C GLY A 1055 -6.79 -20.34 6.17
N ILE A 1056 -5.62 -20.73 5.65
CA ILE A 1056 -4.34 -20.80 6.36
C ILE A 1056 -3.28 -20.13 5.48
N MET A 1057 -2.52 -19.19 6.04
CA MET A 1057 -1.43 -18.51 5.32
C MET A 1057 -0.18 -18.32 6.19
N SER A 1058 0.95 -18.11 5.54
CA SER A 1058 2.18 -17.67 6.21
C SER A 1058 2.18 -16.16 6.45
N LEU A 1059 2.56 -15.73 7.65
CA LEU A 1059 2.73 -14.32 8.00
C LEU A 1059 3.88 -14.16 9.01
N ASP A 1060 4.91 -13.39 8.63
CA ASP A 1060 6.05 -13.10 9.50
C ASP A 1060 5.88 -11.76 10.23
N VAL A 1061 5.50 -11.84 11.51
CA VAL A 1061 5.41 -10.66 12.39
C VAL A 1061 6.80 -10.33 12.94
N PRO A 1062 7.29 -9.08 12.81
CA PRO A 1062 8.63 -8.71 13.28
C PRO A 1062 8.72 -8.63 14.82
N PRO A 1063 9.94 -8.77 15.40
CA PRO A 1063 10.18 -8.50 16.81
C PRO A 1063 9.84 -7.05 17.20
N PRO A 1064 9.42 -6.76 18.44
CA PRO A 1064 9.33 -7.67 19.59
C PRO A 1064 8.02 -8.49 19.66
N ARG A 1065 7.08 -8.25 18.74
CA ARG A 1065 5.73 -8.82 18.78
C ARG A 1065 5.68 -10.24 18.20
N GLY A 1066 6.46 -10.54 17.17
CA GLY A 1066 6.63 -11.89 16.64
C GLY A 1066 7.97 -12.56 17.02
N PRO A 1067 8.20 -13.81 16.60
CA PRO A 1067 7.31 -14.67 15.82
C PRO A 1067 6.09 -15.14 16.64
N ILE A 1068 4.92 -15.22 16.01
CA ILE A 1068 3.64 -15.56 16.67
C ILE A 1068 2.68 -16.19 15.66
N PHE A 1069 1.80 -17.07 16.12
CA PHE A 1069 0.65 -17.55 15.37
C PHE A 1069 -0.56 -16.63 15.60
N ILE A 1070 -1.34 -16.36 14.58
CA ILE A 1070 -2.57 -15.58 14.70
C ILE A 1070 -3.75 -16.50 14.42
N PHE A 1071 -4.58 -16.72 15.42
CA PHE A 1071 -5.79 -17.52 15.32
C PHE A 1071 -6.97 -16.60 15.05
N GLY A 1072 -7.20 -16.36 13.75
CA GLY A 1072 -8.26 -15.51 13.23
C GLY A 1072 -9.66 -16.12 13.26
N ASN A 1073 -10.56 -15.53 12.48
CA ASN A 1073 -11.97 -15.92 12.39
C ASN A 1073 -12.19 -17.38 11.98
N VAL A 1074 -11.29 -17.98 11.20
CA VAL A 1074 -11.30 -19.44 10.92
C VAL A 1074 -11.26 -20.27 12.21
N PHE A 1075 -10.43 -19.88 13.19
CA PHE A 1075 -10.36 -20.56 14.50
C PHE A 1075 -11.58 -20.23 15.36
N ILE A 1076 -11.94 -18.95 15.44
CA ILE A 1076 -13.00 -18.43 16.31
C ILE A 1076 -14.38 -18.93 15.87
N ARG A 1077 -14.56 -19.19 14.56
CA ARG A 1077 -15.75 -19.84 14.01
C ARG A 1077 -15.99 -21.20 14.65
N LYS A 1078 -14.97 -22.04 14.75
CA LYS A 1078 -15.10 -23.36 15.37
C LYS A 1078 -15.16 -23.28 16.90
N TYR A 1079 -14.38 -22.38 17.49
CA TYR A 1079 -14.27 -22.24 18.94
C TYR A 1079 -14.73 -20.85 19.40
N TYR A 1080 -15.95 -20.81 19.94
CA TYR A 1080 -16.49 -19.63 20.60
C TYR A 1080 -15.52 -19.14 21.67
N SER A 1081 -15.11 -17.88 21.53
CA SER A 1081 -13.96 -17.32 22.25
C SER A 1081 -14.42 -16.30 23.29
N ILE A 1082 -13.92 -16.46 24.52
CA ILE A 1082 -14.26 -15.64 25.68
C ILE A 1082 -12.99 -15.00 26.21
N PHE A 1083 -12.99 -13.68 26.36
CA PHE A 1083 -11.84 -12.89 26.78
C PHE A 1083 -12.11 -12.32 28.17
N ASP A 1084 -11.38 -12.80 29.18
CA ASP A 1084 -11.51 -12.36 30.56
C ASP A 1084 -10.39 -11.38 30.92
N ASN A 1085 -10.71 -10.08 30.90
CA ASN A 1085 -9.74 -9.02 31.18
C ASN A 1085 -9.47 -8.85 32.68
N ASP A 1086 -10.34 -9.36 33.54
CA ASP A 1086 -10.20 -9.33 34.99
C ASP A 1086 -9.17 -10.33 35.48
N HIS A 1087 -9.22 -11.55 34.93
CA HIS A 1087 -8.32 -12.63 35.31
C HIS A 1087 -7.15 -12.81 34.35
N LYS A 1088 -7.18 -12.16 33.17
CA LYS A 1088 -6.22 -12.34 32.07
C LYS A 1088 -6.23 -13.77 31.54
N LEU A 1089 -7.42 -14.21 31.12
CA LEU A 1089 -7.66 -15.56 30.59
C LEU A 1089 -8.37 -15.49 29.25
N VAL A 1090 -8.12 -16.48 28.40
CA VAL A 1090 -8.94 -16.77 27.22
C VAL A 1090 -9.66 -18.10 27.45
N GLY A 1091 -10.98 -18.10 27.29
CA GLY A 1091 -11.83 -19.27 27.34
C GLY A 1091 -12.19 -19.70 25.93
N LEU A 1092 -12.00 -20.97 25.62
CA LEU A 1092 -12.35 -21.56 24.33
C LEU A 1092 -13.34 -22.71 24.55
N ILE A 1093 -14.41 -22.73 23.78
CA ILE A 1093 -15.41 -23.80 23.78
C ILE A 1093 -15.91 -24.02 22.35
N GLU A 1094 -16.24 -25.25 22.00
CA GLU A 1094 -16.81 -25.56 20.68
C GLU A 1094 -18.10 -24.75 20.47
N ALA A 1095 -18.19 -24.07 19.33
CA ALA A 1095 -19.31 -23.21 19.01
C ALA A 1095 -20.53 -24.03 18.57
N ARG A 1096 -21.70 -23.60 19.01
CA ARG A 1096 -22.98 -24.12 18.56
C ARG A 1096 -23.45 -23.32 17.33
N HIS A 1097 -23.66 -24.02 16.22
CA HIS A 1097 -24.17 -23.43 14.97
C HIS A 1097 -25.52 -23.99 14.54
N ASP A 1098 -26.00 -25.02 15.24
CA ASP A 1098 -27.29 -25.65 14.97
C ASP A 1098 -28.29 -25.05 15.95
N TRP A 1099 -29.18 -24.24 15.41
CA TRP A 1099 -30.15 -23.44 16.16
C TRP A 1099 -31.42 -23.22 15.35
#